data_AF-A0A1J5QLB4-F1
#
_entry.id   AF-A0A1J5QLB4-F1
#
_cell.length_a   1.000
_cell.length_b   1.000
_cell.length_c   1.000
_cell.angle_alpha   90.00
_cell.angle_beta   90.00
_cell.angle_gamma   90.00
#
_symmetry.space_group_name_H-M   'P 1'
#
loop_
_entity.id
_entity.type
_entity.pdbx_description
1 polymer ?
#
loop_
_entity_poly.entity_id
_entity_poly.type
_entity_poly.pdbx_seq_one_letter_code
_entity_poly.pdbx_strand_id
1 'polypeptide(L)'
;MNTKLSAVKGMNDVLPPKSAAWEGFEDAVRALDRGVASASGRERRAATGLDGFDPQAHDRAVRRFAMASDAVREHLRTAIPAEVLAARRAPHDAPVPTDRGPGTAEASDRHDAQELGALRRELARQRGGAGVRALMTAYGDLVTRLTPCVLVSPDSLARFFPVRAGMFDLVVFDEASQIRVADAVGAMGRARAVVVVGDSKQLPPSSFAESTRDASDDPDAGDAPRDDARAGADGVDLSRPDAGAAGAVVDEESILSECVQARVPRLWLTWHYRSRDESLIAFSNQHYYDGRLSTFPAPSSPGRSGYGIRLERVEGHFHRTAARGPRALKDTVGVGGLLRTNPVEAEAVVRDVLGRFAASEDVVPSLGVVTLNAPQRALVEQLLRDAGDDRVLQALDGGADGEGLFVKNLENVQGDERDTILLSTAFSADESGRLPLNFGPLNREGGERRLNVAVTRARREVVVFSSFDPGDLHADETTSVGIKHLRGYLDLAAAGSAPRAGAAPSPGSGAAGRRLLSVVDRHREQVADGLRSRGLTVCTDVGLSEFRIDLVVSFPDDPVRAVLAVLLDGPAWAARRTVADRDGLPVDVLVRSLRWPAVERVWLPAWLSTPGVVLDRLEEVARAVRVDHTSSTTSTTSTTVPGPRSADFARSQPGRIVRRPS
;
A
#
# COMPACT_ATOMS: atom_id res chain seq x y z
N MET A 1 4.25 -54.58 38.03
CA MET A 1 4.44 -54.44 36.56
C MET A 1 5.71 -53.66 36.23
N ASN A 2 5.91 -52.48 36.84
CA ASN A 2 7.06 -51.59 36.62
C ASN A 2 8.45 -52.30 36.70
N THR A 3 8.66 -53.13 37.72
CA THR A 3 9.92 -53.89 37.92
C THR A 3 10.19 -54.95 36.84
N LYS A 4 9.14 -55.53 36.24
CA LYS A 4 9.26 -56.51 35.15
C LYS A 4 9.53 -55.81 33.81
N LEU A 5 8.94 -54.65 33.59
CA LEU A 5 9.11 -53.85 32.36
C LEU A 5 10.51 -53.20 32.32
N SER A 6 11.02 -52.67 33.45
CA SER A 6 12.37 -52.10 33.55
C SER A 6 13.52 -53.09 33.28
N ALA A 7 13.23 -54.40 33.30
CA ALA A 7 14.20 -55.45 33.02
C ALA A 7 14.43 -55.69 31.51
N VAL A 8 13.58 -55.12 30.66
CA VAL A 8 13.72 -55.18 29.21
C VAL A 8 14.69 -54.10 28.73
N LYS A 9 15.70 -54.49 27.95
CA LYS A 9 16.75 -53.59 27.45
C LYS A 9 16.14 -52.44 26.65
N GLY A 10 16.43 -51.19 27.03
CA GLY A 10 15.93 -49.97 26.37
C GLY A 10 14.60 -49.43 26.92
N MET A 11 13.87 -50.17 27.76
CA MET A 11 12.61 -49.67 28.34
C MET A 11 12.81 -48.68 29.49
N ASN A 12 14.01 -48.59 30.06
CA ASN A 12 14.32 -47.58 31.08
C ASN A 12 14.30 -46.14 30.52
N ASP A 13 14.51 -45.97 29.21
CA ASP A 13 14.45 -44.65 28.56
C ASP A 13 13.00 -44.21 28.24
N VAL A 14 12.05 -45.15 28.35
CA VAL A 14 10.65 -44.99 27.95
C VAL A 14 9.74 -44.98 29.17
N LEU A 15 10.03 -45.77 30.21
CA LEU A 15 9.21 -45.81 31.42
C LEU A 15 9.53 -44.58 32.32
N PRO A 16 8.53 -43.96 32.96
CA PRO A 16 8.78 -42.88 33.92
C PRO A 16 9.50 -43.40 35.19
N PRO A 17 9.97 -42.49 36.05
CA PRO A 17 10.68 -42.85 37.27
C PRO A 17 9.89 -43.86 38.12
N LYS A 18 10.60 -44.75 38.81
CA LYS A 18 10.00 -45.80 39.68
C LYS A 18 9.03 -45.26 40.75
N SER A 19 9.04 -43.95 41.02
CA SER A 19 8.15 -43.25 41.95
C SER A 19 6.75 -42.94 41.43
N ALA A 20 6.49 -43.07 40.12
CA ALA A 20 5.17 -42.85 39.55
C ALA A 20 4.29 -44.10 39.72
N ALA A 21 3.40 -44.09 40.71
CA ALA A 21 2.36 -45.11 40.85
C ALA A 21 1.28 -44.87 39.78
N TRP A 22 0.86 -45.93 39.08
CA TRP A 22 -0.23 -45.88 38.10
C TRP A 22 -1.36 -46.75 38.63
N GLU A 23 -2.59 -46.24 38.60
CA GLU A 23 -3.75 -46.87 39.25
C GLU A 23 -4.48 -47.86 38.32
N GLY A 24 -4.21 -47.84 37.00
CA GLY A 24 -4.83 -48.76 36.04
C GLY A 24 -4.03 -49.04 34.75
N PHE A 25 -4.57 -49.93 33.90
CA PHE A 25 -3.97 -50.31 32.60
C PHE A 25 -3.94 -49.17 31.59
N GLU A 26 -4.98 -48.32 31.56
CA GLU A 26 -5.02 -47.16 30.65
C GLU A 26 -3.95 -46.12 30.97
N ASP A 27 -3.70 -45.86 32.27
CA ASP A 27 -2.59 -45.00 32.71
C ASP A 27 -1.25 -45.58 32.24
N ALA A 28 -1.15 -46.90 32.21
CA ALA A 28 0.05 -47.59 31.78
C ALA A 28 0.34 -47.43 30.29
N VAL A 29 -0.69 -47.53 29.46
CA VAL A 29 -0.58 -47.29 28.02
C VAL A 29 -0.21 -45.83 27.76
N ARG A 30 -0.92 -44.87 28.37
CA ARG A 30 -0.64 -43.43 28.18
C ARG A 30 0.78 -43.06 28.57
N ALA A 31 1.28 -43.65 29.65
CA ALA A 31 2.62 -43.33 30.13
C ALA A 31 3.72 -44.06 29.33
N LEU A 32 3.45 -45.25 28.78
CA LEU A 32 4.31 -45.85 27.74
C LEU A 32 4.37 -44.97 26.49
N ASP A 33 3.22 -44.52 25.97
CA ASP A 33 3.14 -43.64 24.79
C ASP A 33 3.89 -42.33 25.03
N ARG A 34 3.70 -41.71 26.20
CA ARG A 34 4.46 -40.51 26.61
C ARG A 34 5.96 -40.78 26.67
N GLY A 35 6.33 -41.95 27.17
CA GLY A 35 7.68 -42.47 27.18
C GLY A 35 8.30 -42.56 25.79
N VAL A 36 7.61 -43.22 24.87
CA VAL A 36 8.06 -43.44 23.49
C VAL A 36 8.19 -42.11 22.78
N ALA A 37 7.21 -41.22 22.93
CA ALA A 37 7.26 -39.87 22.37
C ALA A 37 8.45 -39.07 22.93
N SER A 38 8.73 -39.18 24.23
CA SER A 38 9.85 -38.48 24.87
C SER A 38 11.21 -39.02 24.41
N ALA A 39 11.35 -40.35 24.32
CA ALA A 39 12.56 -41.01 23.84
C ALA A 39 12.81 -40.71 22.36
N SER A 40 11.77 -40.79 21.52
CA SER A 40 11.84 -40.40 20.10
C SER A 40 12.22 -38.92 19.94
N GLY A 41 11.68 -38.04 20.78
CA GLY A 41 12.07 -36.63 20.79
C GLY A 41 13.55 -36.41 21.13
N ARG A 42 14.07 -37.11 22.14
CA ARG A 42 15.50 -37.04 22.51
C ARG A 42 16.39 -37.58 21.40
N GLU A 43 16.07 -38.75 20.85
CA GLU A 43 16.84 -39.36 19.77
C GLU A 43 16.88 -38.45 18.53
N ARG A 44 15.72 -37.92 18.11
CA ARG A 44 15.67 -37.04 16.93
C ARG A 44 16.43 -35.75 17.15
N ARG A 45 16.40 -35.14 18.34
CA ARG A 45 17.19 -33.94 18.61
C ARG A 45 18.70 -34.21 18.56
N ALA A 46 19.14 -35.34 19.10
CA ALA A 46 20.54 -35.74 19.02
C ALA A 46 20.97 -36.03 17.57
N ALA A 47 20.17 -36.80 16.83
CA ALA A 47 20.46 -37.20 15.44
C ALA A 47 20.48 -36.00 14.46
N THR A 48 19.66 -34.99 14.71
CA THR A 48 19.59 -33.77 13.87
C THR A 48 20.51 -32.64 14.36
N GLY A 49 21.18 -32.82 15.50
CA GLY A 49 22.02 -31.78 16.12
C GLY A 49 21.23 -30.62 16.74
N LEU A 50 19.91 -30.75 16.91
CA LEU A 50 19.07 -29.72 17.53
C LEU A 50 19.41 -29.47 19.00
N ASP A 51 19.99 -30.45 19.70
CA ASP A 51 20.46 -30.27 21.08
C ASP A 51 21.64 -29.27 21.17
N GLY A 52 22.36 -29.03 20.07
CA GLY A 52 23.45 -28.06 19.99
C GLY A 52 23.04 -26.70 19.40
N PHE A 53 21.74 -26.45 19.21
CA PHE A 53 21.27 -25.20 18.61
C PHE A 53 21.56 -24.00 19.53
N ASP A 54 22.36 -23.04 19.04
CA ASP A 54 22.61 -21.76 19.71
C ASP A 54 21.70 -20.67 19.12
N PRO A 55 20.61 -20.28 19.83
CA PRO A 55 19.69 -19.25 19.35
C PRO A 55 20.39 -17.89 19.19
N GLN A 56 21.36 -17.55 20.03
CA GLN A 56 22.05 -16.26 19.95
C GLN A 56 22.98 -16.20 18.74
N ALA A 57 23.70 -17.28 18.43
CA ALA A 57 24.51 -17.36 17.21
C ALA A 57 23.63 -17.28 15.96
N HIS A 58 22.47 -17.93 15.97
CA HIS A 58 21.52 -17.88 14.87
C HIS A 58 20.96 -16.46 14.67
N ASP A 59 20.52 -15.79 15.73
CA ASP A 59 20.04 -14.40 15.66
C ASP A 59 21.14 -13.44 15.17
N ARG A 60 22.41 -13.64 15.57
CA ARG A 60 23.54 -12.88 15.00
C ARG A 60 23.72 -13.14 13.50
N ALA A 61 23.48 -14.34 13.01
CA ALA A 61 23.54 -14.65 11.59
C ALA A 61 22.41 -13.94 10.82
N VAL A 62 21.18 -13.98 11.34
CA VAL A 62 20.03 -13.27 10.78
C VAL A 62 20.29 -11.76 10.70
N ARG A 63 20.75 -11.14 11.79
CA ARG A 63 21.06 -9.70 11.82
C ARG A 63 22.15 -9.33 10.82
N ARG A 64 23.23 -10.13 10.73
CA ARG A 64 24.28 -9.91 9.72
C ARG A 64 23.74 -10.01 8.30
N PHE A 65 22.86 -10.97 8.02
CA PHE A 65 22.22 -11.10 6.71
C PHE A 65 21.37 -9.87 6.36
N ALA A 66 20.52 -9.40 7.29
CA ALA A 66 19.69 -8.22 7.08
C ALA A 66 20.54 -6.96 6.85
N MET A 67 21.54 -6.72 7.70
CA MET A 67 22.46 -5.57 7.56
C MET A 67 23.25 -5.61 6.24
N ALA A 68 23.76 -6.79 5.85
CA ALA A 68 24.47 -6.93 4.58
C ALA A 68 23.54 -6.71 3.38
N SER A 69 22.30 -7.19 3.45
CA SER A 69 21.30 -6.98 2.40
C SER A 69 20.94 -5.51 2.22
N ASP A 70 20.75 -4.78 3.34
CA ASP A 70 20.53 -3.33 3.34
C ASP A 70 21.73 -2.58 2.77
N ALA A 71 22.95 -2.95 3.19
CA ALA A 71 24.19 -2.32 2.70
C ALA A 71 24.39 -2.54 1.19
N VAL A 72 24.11 -3.74 0.69
CA VAL A 72 24.14 -4.03 -0.75
C VAL A 72 23.12 -3.16 -1.49
N ARG A 73 21.88 -3.07 -0.99
CA ARG A 73 20.83 -2.25 -1.61
C ARG A 73 21.23 -0.77 -1.66
N GLU A 74 21.84 -0.24 -0.61
CA GLU A 74 22.33 1.13 -0.57
C GLU A 74 23.48 1.33 -1.57
N HIS A 75 24.43 0.40 -1.62
CA HIS A 75 25.55 0.48 -2.55
C HIS A 75 25.10 0.45 -4.01
N LEU A 76 24.11 -0.39 -4.35
CA LEU A 76 23.57 -0.49 -5.71
C LEU A 76 23.01 0.83 -6.24
N ARG A 77 22.52 1.74 -5.38
CA ARG A 77 22.06 3.08 -5.79
C ARG A 77 23.16 3.95 -6.40
N THR A 78 24.42 3.65 -6.09
CA THR A 78 25.59 4.37 -6.61
C THR A 78 26.38 3.53 -7.62
N ALA A 79 26.52 2.22 -7.37
CA ALA A 79 27.24 1.31 -8.24
C ALA A 79 26.56 1.15 -9.61
N ILE A 80 25.23 0.95 -9.66
CA ILE A 80 24.51 0.75 -10.93
C ILE A 80 24.63 1.99 -11.83
N PRO A 81 24.33 3.24 -11.38
CA PRO A 81 24.55 4.41 -12.23
C PRO A 81 26.00 4.57 -12.66
N ALA A 82 26.98 4.29 -11.79
CA ALA A 82 28.39 4.37 -12.13
C ALA A 82 28.79 3.36 -13.21
N GLU A 83 28.33 2.10 -13.10
CA GLU A 83 28.54 1.07 -14.12
C GLU A 83 27.88 1.43 -15.45
N VAL A 84 26.64 1.93 -15.42
CA VAL A 84 25.92 2.39 -16.61
C VAL A 84 26.67 3.53 -17.30
N LEU A 85 27.13 4.52 -16.54
CA LEU A 85 27.91 5.64 -17.07
C LEU A 85 29.28 5.19 -17.59
N ALA A 86 29.95 4.24 -16.91
CA ALA A 86 31.24 3.69 -17.32
C ALA A 86 31.13 2.91 -18.64
N ALA A 87 30.12 2.05 -18.77
CA ALA A 87 29.83 1.30 -19.99
C ALA A 87 29.43 2.19 -21.16
N ARG A 88 28.91 3.40 -20.87
CA ARG A 88 28.45 4.37 -21.87
C ARG A 88 29.41 5.54 -22.10
N ARG A 89 30.62 5.51 -21.52
CA ARG A 89 31.58 6.60 -21.67
C ARG A 89 31.75 6.95 -23.14
N ALA A 90 31.55 8.25 -23.39
CA ALA A 90 31.78 8.90 -24.66
C ALA A 90 33.21 8.63 -25.15
N PRO A 91 33.43 8.63 -26.47
CA PRO A 91 34.69 8.23 -27.11
C PRO A 91 35.97 8.98 -26.67
N HIS A 92 35.88 10.05 -25.89
CA HIS A 92 37.03 10.88 -25.55
C HIS A 92 37.95 10.28 -24.45
N ASP A 93 37.49 9.28 -23.70
CA ASP A 93 38.20 8.71 -22.54
C ASP A 93 38.60 7.23 -22.72
N ALA A 94 38.35 6.61 -23.87
CA ALA A 94 38.82 5.26 -24.14
C ALA A 94 40.35 5.29 -24.30
N PRO A 95 41.15 4.52 -23.53
CA PRO A 95 42.56 4.37 -23.85
C PRO A 95 42.63 3.78 -25.26
N VAL A 96 43.28 4.52 -26.18
CA VAL A 96 43.53 4.09 -27.56
C VAL A 96 44.07 2.66 -27.50
N PRO A 97 43.38 1.65 -28.06
CA PRO A 97 43.91 0.30 -28.12
C PRO A 97 45.19 0.37 -28.96
N THR A 98 46.35 0.12 -28.33
CA THR A 98 47.66 0.19 -29.00
C THR A 98 47.85 -0.90 -30.06
N ASP A 99 46.81 -1.69 -30.38
CA ASP A 99 46.90 -2.88 -31.23
C ASP A 99 45.76 -3.04 -32.25
N ARG A 100 45.01 -1.97 -32.57
CA ARG A 100 44.12 -1.93 -33.75
C ARG A 100 44.47 -0.71 -34.61
N GLY A 101 44.69 -0.94 -35.90
CA GLY A 101 45.29 0.05 -36.81
C GLY A 101 44.59 1.42 -36.86
N PRO A 102 45.31 2.49 -37.28
CA PRO A 102 45.04 3.88 -36.89
C PRO A 102 43.78 4.55 -37.47
N GLY A 103 42.96 3.85 -38.25
CA GLY A 103 42.00 4.50 -39.17
C GLY A 103 40.55 4.60 -38.68
N THR A 104 40.07 3.67 -37.85
CA THR A 104 38.60 3.49 -37.67
C THR A 104 38.07 3.96 -36.32
N ALA A 105 38.85 3.88 -35.24
CA ALA A 105 38.43 4.35 -33.92
C ALA A 105 38.47 5.89 -33.81
N GLU A 106 39.57 6.51 -34.26
CA GLU A 106 39.74 7.97 -34.21
C GLU A 106 38.69 8.74 -35.03
N ALA A 107 38.15 8.13 -36.10
CA ALA A 107 37.13 8.76 -36.94
C ALA A 107 35.75 8.78 -36.26
N SER A 108 35.39 7.70 -35.57
CA SER A 108 34.17 7.59 -34.75
C SER A 108 34.19 8.62 -33.62
N ASP A 109 35.33 8.74 -32.94
CA ASP A 109 35.49 9.61 -31.78
C ASP A 109 35.38 11.10 -32.14
N ARG A 110 35.93 11.48 -33.31
CA ARG A 110 35.82 12.83 -33.85
C ARG A 110 34.39 13.17 -34.30
N HIS A 111 33.66 12.21 -34.87
CA HIS A 111 32.27 12.39 -35.29
C HIS A 111 31.36 12.68 -34.10
N ASP A 112 31.48 11.89 -33.02
CA ASP A 112 30.70 12.06 -31.80
C ASP A 112 31.02 13.39 -31.08
N ALA A 113 32.29 13.80 -31.06
CA ALA A 113 32.68 15.10 -30.51
C ALA A 113 32.06 16.27 -31.31
N GLN A 114 31.98 16.14 -32.63
CA GLN A 114 31.35 17.12 -33.51
C GLN A 114 29.82 17.18 -33.32
N GLU A 115 29.14 16.03 -33.22
CA GLU A 115 27.72 15.95 -32.89
C GLU A 115 27.41 16.54 -31.52
N LEU A 116 28.22 16.25 -30.50
CA LEU A 116 28.07 16.81 -29.16
C LEU A 116 28.25 18.33 -29.15
N GLY A 117 29.22 18.85 -29.91
CA GLY A 117 29.40 20.28 -30.10
C GLY A 117 28.20 20.93 -30.81
N ALA A 118 27.62 20.26 -31.80
CA ALA A 118 26.43 20.73 -32.51
C ALA A 118 25.18 20.74 -31.62
N LEU A 119 24.94 19.65 -30.87
CA LEU A 119 23.85 19.55 -29.90
C LEU A 119 23.95 20.62 -28.81
N ARG A 120 25.15 20.85 -28.25
CA ARG A 120 25.39 21.92 -27.27
C ARG A 120 25.04 23.31 -27.83
N ARG A 121 25.40 23.58 -29.09
CA ARG A 121 25.05 24.86 -29.74
C ARG A 121 23.55 25.02 -29.90
N GLU A 122 22.82 23.97 -30.27
CA GLU A 122 21.37 24.05 -30.38
C GLU A 122 20.68 24.23 -29.03
N LEU A 123 21.13 23.53 -27.99
CA LEU A 123 20.58 23.68 -26.64
C LEU A 123 20.87 25.06 -26.03
N ALA A 124 21.97 25.72 -26.43
CA ALA A 124 22.34 27.05 -25.94
C ALA A 124 21.59 28.20 -26.65
N ARG A 125 20.83 27.94 -27.72
CA ARG A 125 20.09 28.99 -28.43
C ARG A 125 18.87 29.45 -27.64
N GLN A 126 18.83 30.74 -27.33
CA GLN A 126 17.69 31.37 -26.64
C GLN A 126 16.50 31.69 -27.56
N ARG A 127 16.70 31.77 -28.89
CA ARG A 127 15.67 32.02 -29.90
C ARG A 127 15.97 31.22 -31.17
N GLY A 128 14.92 30.68 -31.81
CA GLY A 128 15.04 29.94 -33.09
C GLY A 128 15.75 28.58 -32.99
N GLY A 129 15.81 27.97 -31.81
CA GLY A 129 16.35 26.62 -31.62
C GLY A 129 15.45 25.54 -32.22
N ALA A 130 16.03 24.37 -32.50
CA ALA A 130 15.28 23.21 -32.96
C ALA A 130 14.27 22.74 -31.89
N GLY A 131 13.04 22.45 -32.30
CA GLY A 131 12.04 21.85 -31.40
C GLY A 131 12.45 20.43 -30.97
N VAL A 132 11.85 19.93 -29.88
CA VAL A 132 12.18 18.60 -29.30
C VAL A 132 12.17 17.49 -30.34
N ARG A 133 11.17 17.47 -31.23
CA ARG A 133 11.07 16.48 -32.32
C ARG A 133 12.26 16.55 -33.27
N ALA A 134 12.69 17.75 -33.66
CA ALA A 134 13.82 17.94 -34.56
C ALA A 134 15.14 17.54 -33.88
N LEU A 135 15.30 17.86 -32.60
CA LEU A 135 16.44 17.43 -31.79
C LEU A 135 16.50 15.91 -31.66
N MET A 136 15.39 15.24 -31.35
CA MET A 136 15.36 13.77 -31.24
C MET A 136 15.54 13.06 -32.59
N THR A 137 15.12 13.70 -33.68
CA THR A 137 15.35 13.17 -35.04
C THR A 137 16.83 13.28 -35.42
N ALA A 138 17.48 14.41 -35.13
CA ALA A 138 18.87 14.67 -35.52
C ALA A 138 19.90 14.06 -34.56
N TYR A 139 19.62 14.07 -33.24
CA TYR A 139 20.58 13.71 -32.19
C TYR A 139 20.07 12.60 -31.26
N GLY A 140 19.02 11.86 -31.64
CA GLY A 140 18.37 10.87 -30.75
C GLY A 140 19.30 9.78 -30.21
N ASP A 141 20.25 9.30 -31.01
CA ASP A 141 21.23 8.30 -30.57
C ASP A 141 22.26 8.89 -29.60
N LEU A 142 22.68 10.14 -29.80
CA LEU A 142 23.54 10.83 -28.84
C LEU A 142 22.80 11.13 -27.53
N VAL A 143 21.55 11.61 -27.61
CA VAL A 143 20.71 11.89 -26.44
C VAL A 143 20.50 10.62 -25.63
N THR A 144 20.05 9.51 -26.23
CA THR A 144 19.82 8.24 -25.51
C THR A 144 21.10 7.58 -24.99
N ARG A 145 22.27 7.89 -25.57
CA ARG A 145 23.59 7.52 -24.99
C ARG A 145 23.88 8.31 -23.71
N LEU A 146 23.68 9.64 -23.73
CA LEU A 146 23.94 10.54 -22.60
C LEU A 146 22.89 10.42 -21.47
N THR A 147 21.62 10.27 -21.83
CA THR A 147 20.48 10.09 -20.93
C THR A 147 19.89 8.70 -21.15
N PRO A 148 20.38 7.68 -20.43
CA PRO A 148 20.03 6.28 -20.69
C PRO A 148 18.61 5.92 -20.26
N CYS A 149 17.95 6.78 -19.49
CA CYS A 149 16.59 6.61 -19.04
C CYS A 149 15.75 7.80 -19.53
N VAL A 150 14.63 7.50 -20.20
CA VAL A 150 13.67 8.50 -20.70
C VAL A 150 12.34 8.26 -20.01
N LEU A 151 11.83 9.28 -19.32
CA LEU A 151 10.51 9.29 -18.69
C LEU A 151 9.58 10.16 -19.53
N VAL A 152 8.52 9.56 -20.09
CA VAL A 152 7.64 10.24 -21.05
C VAL A 152 6.28 9.54 -21.08
N SER A 153 5.20 10.28 -21.32
CA SER A 153 3.89 9.68 -21.60
C SER A 153 3.85 9.06 -23.01
N PRO A 154 2.98 8.07 -23.27
CA PRO A 154 2.84 7.48 -24.59
C PRO A 154 2.54 8.51 -25.70
N ASP A 155 1.69 9.49 -25.43
CA ASP A 155 1.37 10.59 -26.35
C ASP A 155 2.60 11.46 -26.66
N SER A 156 3.37 11.84 -25.63
CA SER A 156 4.59 12.63 -25.83
C SER A 156 5.65 11.85 -26.61
N LEU A 157 5.76 10.53 -26.39
CA LEU A 157 6.64 9.67 -27.17
C LEU A 157 6.24 9.68 -28.66
N ALA A 158 4.95 9.51 -28.95
CA ALA A 158 4.43 9.53 -30.32
C ALA A 158 4.66 10.87 -31.03
N ARG A 159 4.54 11.99 -30.31
CA ARG A 159 4.73 13.35 -30.87
C ARG A 159 6.19 13.70 -31.12
N PHE A 160 7.09 13.33 -30.21
CA PHE A 160 8.45 13.87 -30.21
C PHE A 160 9.53 12.89 -30.69
N PHE A 161 9.26 11.58 -30.74
CA PHE A 161 10.29 10.59 -31.06
C PHE A 161 10.10 9.99 -32.48
N PRO A 162 11.18 9.79 -33.25
CA PRO A 162 11.11 9.27 -34.61
C PRO A 162 10.72 7.80 -34.63
N VAL A 163 9.73 7.38 -35.44
CA VAL A 163 9.23 5.98 -35.48
C VAL A 163 10.33 5.02 -35.98
N ARG A 164 11.15 4.52 -35.06
CA ARG A 164 12.31 3.67 -35.33
C ARG A 164 12.35 2.51 -34.34
N ALA A 165 12.39 1.30 -34.88
CA ALA A 165 12.52 0.07 -34.10
C ALA A 165 13.89 -0.02 -33.43
N GLY A 166 13.94 -0.61 -32.24
CA GLY A 166 15.18 -0.81 -31.48
C GLY A 166 15.85 0.50 -31.00
N MET A 167 15.07 1.58 -30.87
CA MET A 167 15.53 2.82 -30.25
C MET A 167 15.78 2.64 -28.75
N PHE A 168 15.03 1.74 -28.11
CA PHE A 168 15.18 1.39 -26.69
C PHE A 168 15.45 -0.11 -26.54
N ASP A 169 16.24 -0.48 -25.53
CA ASP A 169 16.40 -1.88 -25.16
C ASP A 169 15.16 -2.39 -24.41
N LEU A 170 14.58 -1.54 -23.57
CA LEU A 170 13.45 -1.85 -22.70
C LEU A 170 12.50 -0.65 -22.62
N VAL A 171 11.19 -0.91 -22.73
CA VAL A 171 10.13 0.02 -22.31
C VAL A 171 9.43 -0.56 -21.08
N VAL A 172 9.26 0.26 -20.05
CA VAL A 172 8.49 -0.08 -18.86
C VAL A 172 7.24 0.79 -18.87
N PHE A 173 6.07 0.17 -18.91
CA PHE A 173 4.81 0.84 -18.64
C PHE A 173 4.52 0.72 -17.15
N ASP A 174 4.48 1.85 -16.46
CA ASP A 174 3.98 1.93 -15.10
C ASP A 174 2.51 2.39 -15.11
N GLU A 175 1.73 2.01 -14.10
CA GLU A 175 0.28 2.22 -14.04
C GLU A 175 -0.46 1.78 -15.32
N ALA A 176 -0.01 0.65 -15.90
CA ALA A 176 -0.44 0.18 -17.20
C ALA A 176 -1.94 -0.15 -17.33
N SER A 177 -2.66 -0.27 -16.21
CA SER A 177 -4.13 -0.38 -16.22
C SER A 177 -4.80 0.86 -16.78
N GLN A 178 -4.09 1.98 -16.87
CA GLN A 178 -4.59 3.27 -17.35
C GLN A 178 -4.06 3.66 -18.73
N ILE A 179 -3.31 2.77 -19.39
CA ILE A 179 -2.78 3.00 -20.72
C ILE A 179 -3.59 2.15 -21.69
N ARG A 180 -4.26 2.79 -22.67
CA ARG A 180 -5.00 2.06 -23.71
C ARG A 180 -4.04 1.28 -24.59
N VAL A 181 -4.52 0.18 -25.17
CA VAL A 181 -3.72 -0.69 -26.06
C VAL A 181 -3.13 0.14 -27.21
N ALA A 182 -3.95 0.93 -27.90
CA ALA A 182 -3.52 1.81 -28.99
C ALA A 182 -2.38 2.79 -28.60
N ASP A 183 -2.42 3.34 -27.39
CA ASP A 183 -1.39 4.26 -26.91
C ASP A 183 -0.06 3.55 -26.64
N ALA A 184 -0.10 2.28 -26.18
CA ALA A 184 1.08 1.50 -25.85
C ALA A 184 1.84 0.98 -27.08
N VAL A 185 1.14 0.60 -28.16
CA VAL A 185 1.73 -0.06 -29.35
C VAL A 185 2.90 0.75 -29.94
N GLY A 186 2.76 2.07 -30.03
CA GLY A 186 3.80 2.94 -30.57
C GLY A 186 5.09 2.93 -29.75
N ALA A 187 5.00 2.77 -28.42
CA ALA A 187 6.15 2.64 -27.53
C ALA A 187 6.75 1.23 -27.61
N MET A 188 5.92 0.19 -27.66
CA MET A 188 6.36 -1.20 -27.80
C MET A 188 7.18 -1.42 -29.07
N GLY A 189 6.73 -0.89 -30.22
CA GLY A 189 7.43 -1.04 -31.50
C GLY A 189 8.81 -0.38 -31.55
N ARG A 190 9.14 0.50 -30.60
CA ARG A 190 10.45 1.17 -30.49
C ARG A 190 11.44 0.41 -29.60
N ALA A 191 10.99 -0.63 -28.89
CA ALA A 191 11.77 -1.35 -27.91
C ALA A 191 12.06 -2.80 -28.31
N ARG A 192 13.10 -3.40 -27.72
CA ARG A 192 13.39 -4.84 -27.87
C ARG A 192 12.65 -5.69 -26.85
N ALA A 193 12.41 -5.13 -25.66
CA ALA A 193 11.68 -5.76 -24.57
C ALA A 193 10.65 -4.78 -23.98
N VAL A 194 9.60 -5.34 -23.38
CA VAL A 194 8.52 -4.58 -22.74
C VAL A 194 8.25 -5.19 -21.38
N VAL A 195 8.13 -4.34 -20.36
CA VAL A 195 7.64 -4.70 -19.03
C VAL A 195 6.38 -3.89 -18.77
N VAL A 196 5.32 -4.57 -18.34
CA VAL A 196 4.02 -3.98 -18.04
C VAL A 196 3.78 -4.11 -16.54
N VAL A 197 3.70 -2.98 -15.85
CA VAL A 197 3.47 -2.88 -14.40
C VAL A 197 2.16 -2.13 -14.19
N GLY A 198 1.28 -2.68 -13.37
CA GLY A 198 0.02 -2.05 -13.04
C GLY A 198 -0.89 -2.98 -12.27
N ASP A 199 -2.08 -2.49 -11.96
CA ASP A 199 -3.07 -3.20 -11.15
C ASP A 199 -4.45 -3.20 -11.82
N SER A 200 -4.88 -4.37 -12.27
CA SER A 200 -6.20 -4.57 -12.91
C SER A 200 -7.39 -4.27 -12.00
N LYS A 201 -7.16 -4.10 -10.69
CA LYS A 201 -8.21 -3.76 -9.70
C LYS A 201 -8.30 -2.27 -9.40
N GLN A 202 -7.48 -1.46 -10.08
CA GLN A 202 -7.50 0.01 -10.01
C GLN A 202 -8.17 0.61 -11.25
N LEU A 203 -8.11 1.94 -11.37
CA LEU A 203 -8.82 2.69 -12.41
C LEU A 203 -8.38 2.25 -13.82
N PRO A 204 -9.33 2.05 -14.75
CA PRO A 204 -9.05 1.94 -16.17
C PRO A 204 -8.75 3.32 -16.79
N PRO A 205 -8.34 3.40 -18.07
CA PRO A 205 -8.09 4.68 -18.74
C PRO A 205 -9.38 5.50 -18.81
N SER A 206 -9.28 6.83 -18.74
CA SER A 206 -10.44 7.70 -18.86
C SER A 206 -10.97 7.74 -20.30
N SER A 207 -12.25 7.47 -20.50
CA SER A 207 -12.94 7.51 -21.81
C SER A 207 -13.40 8.93 -22.16
N PHE A 208 -12.49 9.92 -22.15
CA PHE A 208 -12.83 11.32 -22.42
C PHE A 208 -13.31 11.61 -23.87
N ALA A 209 -13.14 10.67 -24.79
CA ALA A 209 -13.44 10.87 -26.22
C ALA A 209 -14.64 10.03 -26.74
N GLU A 210 -15.16 9.08 -25.95
CA GLU A 210 -16.33 8.29 -26.35
C GLU A 210 -17.64 8.98 -25.94
N SER A 211 -17.60 9.83 -24.91
CA SER A 211 -18.74 10.61 -24.41
C SER A 211 -19.26 11.67 -25.38
N THR A 212 -18.63 11.88 -26.54
CA THR A 212 -19.16 12.76 -27.60
C THR A 212 -20.08 12.05 -28.58
N ARG A 213 -20.25 10.72 -28.48
CA ARG A 213 -21.15 9.95 -29.37
C ARG A 213 -22.43 9.44 -28.71
N ASP A 214 -22.48 9.33 -27.38
CA ASP A 214 -23.67 8.89 -26.62
C ASP A 214 -24.30 9.98 -25.75
N ALA A 215 -24.06 11.26 -26.05
CA ALA A 215 -24.73 12.37 -25.38
C ALA A 215 -26.16 12.57 -25.92
N SER A 216 -27.05 11.62 -25.64
CA SER A 216 -28.50 11.81 -25.72
C SER A 216 -29.31 11.09 -24.65
N ASP A 217 -28.73 10.87 -23.46
CA ASP A 217 -29.48 10.43 -22.28
C ASP A 217 -29.54 11.57 -21.24
N ASP A 218 -30.44 12.51 -21.51
CA ASP A 218 -31.01 13.41 -20.51
C ASP A 218 -32.30 12.76 -19.95
N PRO A 219 -32.34 12.38 -18.66
CA PRO A 219 -33.47 11.65 -18.08
C PRO A 219 -34.73 12.52 -17.81
N ASP A 220 -34.81 13.76 -18.30
CA ASP A 220 -35.94 14.68 -18.05
C ASP A 220 -36.69 15.17 -19.32
N ALA A 221 -36.50 14.52 -20.47
CA ALA A 221 -37.28 14.81 -21.68
C ALA A 221 -38.58 13.98 -21.71
N GLY A 222 -39.65 14.56 -21.14
CA GLY A 222 -41.00 14.04 -21.23
C GLY A 222 -41.55 14.00 -22.67
N ASP A 223 -42.43 13.02 -22.90
CA ASP A 223 -43.28 12.77 -24.06
C ASP A 223 -43.58 13.98 -24.95
N ALA A 224 -43.12 13.93 -26.20
CA ALA A 224 -43.66 14.75 -27.29
C ALA A 224 -43.74 13.93 -28.58
N PRO A 225 -44.80 14.09 -29.41
CA PRO A 225 -45.06 13.20 -30.53
C PRO A 225 -44.07 13.43 -31.67
N ARG A 226 -43.65 12.34 -32.30
CA ARG A 226 -42.83 12.34 -33.51
C ARG A 226 -43.71 12.73 -34.70
N ASP A 227 -43.39 13.85 -35.34
CA ASP A 227 -43.93 14.22 -36.64
C ASP A 227 -42.86 13.97 -37.71
N ASP A 228 -43.20 13.09 -38.64
CA ASP A 228 -42.40 12.72 -39.80
C ASP A 228 -42.43 13.84 -40.85
N ALA A 229 -41.24 14.21 -41.36
CA ALA A 229 -40.92 14.50 -42.76
C ALA A 229 -39.92 15.66 -42.93
N ARG A 230 -38.75 15.36 -43.52
CA ARG A 230 -38.41 15.74 -44.91
C ARG A 230 -36.95 15.40 -45.23
N ALA A 231 -36.78 14.74 -46.37
CA ALA A 231 -35.51 14.43 -47.00
C ALA A 231 -34.80 15.68 -47.54
N GLY A 232 -33.47 15.65 -47.50
CA GLY A 232 -32.57 16.55 -48.22
C GLY A 232 -31.23 15.83 -48.40
N ALA A 233 -30.91 15.54 -49.65
CA ALA A 233 -29.78 14.73 -50.10
C ALA A 233 -28.43 15.45 -50.04
N ASP A 234 -27.37 14.65 -50.18
CA ASP A 234 -26.01 15.01 -50.56
C ASP A 234 -25.04 15.47 -49.45
N GLY A 235 -24.56 14.47 -48.71
CA GLY A 235 -23.27 14.50 -48.01
C GLY A 235 -22.68 13.08 -48.03
N VAL A 236 -21.51 12.91 -48.62
CA VAL A 236 -20.82 11.62 -48.70
C VAL A 236 -20.49 11.13 -47.29
N ASP A 237 -21.20 10.11 -46.83
CA ASP A 237 -21.06 9.51 -45.52
C ASP A 237 -19.94 8.47 -45.52
N LEU A 238 -18.83 8.77 -44.83
CA LEU A 238 -17.72 7.85 -44.56
C LEU A 238 -18.05 6.85 -43.41
N SER A 239 -19.31 6.76 -42.98
CA SER A 239 -19.76 5.99 -41.81
C SER A 239 -20.52 4.71 -42.14
N ARG A 240 -20.32 4.12 -43.33
CA ARG A 240 -20.74 2.72 -43.54
C ARG A 240 -19.61 1.78 -43.17
N PRO A 241 -19.71 1.01 -42.06
CA PRO A 241 -18.82 -0.12 -41.86
C PRO A 241 -19.09 -1.12 -42.97
N ASP A 242 -18.07 -1.42 -43.76
CA ASP A 242 -18.10 -2.47 -44.78
C ASP A 242 -18.62 -3.76 -44.15
N ALA A 243 -19.71 -4.28 -44.68
CA ALA A 243 -20.35 -5.54 -44.27
C ALA A 243 -19.54 -6.76 -44.75
N GLY A 244 -18.23 -6.76 -44.49
CA GLY A 244 -17.27 -7.78 -44.91
C GLY A 244 -16.15 -8.09 -43.91
N ALA A 245 -16.03 -7.37 -42.80
CA ALA A 245 -15.04 -7.68 -41.75
C ALA A 245 -15.65 -8.53 -40.63
N ALA A 246 -15.83 -9.82 -40.90
CA ALA A 246 -16.06 -10.80 -39.84
C ALA A 246 -14.81 -10.86 -38.94
N GLY A 247 -14.90 -10.29 -37.72
CA GLY A 247 -13.91 -10.48 -36.66
C GLY A 247 -13.02 -9.28 -36.33
N ALA A 248 -13.55 -8.05 -36.30
CA ALA A 248 -12.85 -6.97 -35.59
C ALA A 248 -12.77 -7.34 -34.10
N VAL A 249 -11.60 -7.81 -33.67
CA VAL A 249 -11.29 -8.03 -32.26
C VAL A 249 -11.36 -6.66 -31.60
N VAL A 250 -12.26 -6.51 -30.62
CA VAL A 250 -12.37 -5.30 -29.83
C VAL A 250 -11.16 -5.29 -28.89
N ASP A 251 -10.36 -4.22 -28.92
CA ASP A 251 -9.23 -4.05 -28.03
C ASP A 251 -9.71 -4.06 -26.56
N GLU A 252 -8.91 -4.66 -25.68
CA GLU A 252 -9.16 -4.59 -24.24
C GLU A 252 -9.02 -3.16 -23.70
N GLU A 253 -9.61 -2.90 -22.52
CA GLU A 253 -9.65 -1.57 -21.89
C GLU A 253 -8.26 -0.95 -21.69
N SER A 254 -7.24 -1.78 -21.47
CA SER A 254 -5.86 -1.35 -21.19
C SER A 254 -4.84 -2.37 -21.66
N ILE A 255 -3.59 -1.93 -21.86
CA ILE A 255 -2.48 -2.82 -22.20
C ILE A 255 -2.23 -3.89 -21.12
N LEU A 256 -2.56 -3.58 -19.86
CA LEU A 256 -2.49 -4.56 -18.78
C LEU A 256 -3.54 -5.67 -18.95
N SER A 257 -4.78 -5.30 -19.23
CA SER A 257 -5.89 -6.25 -19.45
C SER A 257 -5.61 -7.13 -20.68
N GLU A 258 -5.10 -6.53 -21.75
CA GLU A 258 -4.64 -7.23 -22.96
C GLU A 258 -3.55 -8.26 -22.63
N CYS A 259 -2.51 -7.86 -21.88
CA CYS A 259 -1.44 -8.78 -21.46
C CYS A 259 -1.96 -9.95 -20.61
N VAL A 260 -2.97 -9.69 -19.77
CA VAL A 260 -3.62 -10.71 -18.95
C VAL A 260 -4.37 -11.71 -19.83
N GLN A 261 -5.15 -11.24 -20.80
CA GLN A 261 -5.92 -12.06 -21.73
C GLN A 261 -5.01 -12.87 -22.66
N ALA A 262 -3.93 -12.25 -23.15
CA ALA A 262 -2.87 -12.87 -23.93
C ALA A 262 -1.99 -13.85 -23.14
N ARG A 263 -2.23 -14.00 -21.82
CA ARG A 263 -1.51 -14.92 -20.91
C ARG A 263 -0.01 -14.65 -20.83
N VAL A 264 0.39 -13.39 -20.92
CA VAL A 264 1.78 -12.97 -20.66
C VAL A 264 2.19 -13.42 -19.24
N PRO A 265 3.40 -13.97 -19.05
CA PRO A 265 3.88 -14.38 -17.73
C PRO A 265 3.80 -13.23 -16.73
N ARG A 266 3.23 -13.49 -15.56
CA ARG A 266 2.99 -12.48 -14.52
C ARG A 266 3.74 -12.80 -13.24
N LEU A 267 4.27 -11.76 -12.61
CA LEU A 267 4.82 -11.82 -11.26
C LEU A 267 3.92 -10.99 -10.34
N TRP A 268 3.41 -11.64 -9.29
CA TRP A 268 2.56 -10.97 -8.30
C TRP A 268 3.42 -10.43 -7.17
N LEU A 269 3.29 -9.14 -6.86
CA LEU A 269 3.82 -8.55 -5.65
C LEU A 269 2.79 -8.75 -4.54
N THR A 270 3.13 -9.56 -3.54
CA THR A 270 2.17 -10.00 -2.52
C THR A 270 2.25 -9.21 -1.23
N TRP A 271 3.29 -8.41 -1.02
CA TRP A 271 3.45 -7.65 0.23
C TRP A 271 2.90 -6.24 0.12
N HIS A 272 2.11 -5.84 1.11
CA HIS A 272 1.58 -4.48 1.24
C HIS A 272 2.22 -3.76 2.43
N TYR A 273 2.91 -2.65 2.14
CA TYR A 273 3.68 -1.89 3.13
C TYR A 273 3.14 -0.49 3.42
N ARG A 274 2.19 0.00 2.61
CA ARG A 274 1.68 1.38 2.70
C ARG A 274 0.91 1.63 3.99
N SER A 275 0.02 0.70 4.33
CA SER A 275 -0.91 0.86 5.45
C SER A 275 -0.21 0.59 6.78
N ARG A 276 -0.26 1.58 7.68
CA ARG A 276 0.23 1.46 9.07
C ARG A 276 -0.78 0.84 10.01
N ASP A 277 -1.95 0.47 9.50
CA ASP A 277 -2.98 -0.31 10.16
C ASP A 277 -3.60 -1.26 9.13
N GLU A 278 -3.71 -2.55 9.48
CA GLU A 278 -4.20 -3.57 8.53
C GLU A 278 -5.66 -3.37 8.14
N SER A 279 -6.46 -2.73 9.01
CA SER A 279 -7.88 -2.51 8.72
C SER A 279 -8.09 -1.70 7.43
N LEU A 280 -7.17 -0.78 7.13
CA LEU A 280 -7.20 0.09 5.94
C LEU A 280 -7.24 -0.68 4.62
N ILE A 281 -6.54 -1.82 4.55
CA ILE A 281 -6.42 -2.63 3.34
C ILE A 281 -7.21 -3.93 3.44
N ALA A 282 -7.64 -4.35 4.63
CA ALA A 282 -8.32 -5.62 4.85
C ALA A 282 -9.56 -5.80 3.96
N PHE A 283 -10.41 -4.77 3.88
CA PHE A 283 -11.57 -4.78 2.99
C PHE A 283 -11.15 -4.99 1.53
N SER A 284 -10.20 -4.18 1.05
CA SER A 284 -9.75 -4.26 -0.32
C SER A 284 -9.04 -5.58 -0.65
N ASN A 285 -8.23 -6.10 0.28
CA ASN A 285 -7.57 -7.38 0.15
C ASN A 285 -8.58 -8.51 -0.05
N GLN A 286 -9.64 -8.53 0.75
CA GLN A 286 -10.68 -9.56 0.66
C GLN A 286 -11.54 -9.43 -0.60
N HIS A 287 -11.93 -8.22 -1.00
CA HIS A 287 -12.88 -8.01 -2.09
C HIS A 287 -12.24 -7.89 -3.48
N TYR A 288 -10.98 -7.45 -3.58
CA TYR A 288 -10.33 -7.20 -4.87
C TYR A 288 -9.10 -8.09 -5.12
N TYR A 289 -8.43 -8.60 -4.08
CA TYR A 289 -7.17 -9.35 -4.21
C TYR A 289 -7.24 -10.79 -3.67
N ASP A 290 -8.44 -11.31 -3.43
CA ASP A 290 -8.68 -12.68 -2.95
C ASP A 290 -7.96 -13.03 -1.63
N GLY A 291 -7.64 -12.02 -0.81
CA GLY A 291 -6.87 -12.18 0.42
C GLY A 291 -5.39 -12.52 0.21
N ARG A 292 -4.86 -12.33 -1.01
CA ARG A 292 -3.48 -12.71 -1.39
C ARG A 292 -2.43 -11.68 -0.99
N LEU A 293 -2.83 -10.48 -0.55
CA LEU A 293 -1.89 -9.50 -0.03
C LEU A 293 -1.56 -9.84 1.42
N SER A 294 -0.27 -9.93 1.72
CA SER A 294 0.28 -10.05 3.07
C SER A 294 0.53 -8.67 3.66
N THR A 295 0.00 -8.46 4.86
CA THR A 295 0.06 -7.22 5.64
C THR A 295 0.68 -7.49 7.00
N PHE A 296 1.14 -6.45 7.68
CA PHE A 296 1.75 -6.58 9.00
C PHE A 296 0.84 -5.96 10.08
N PRO A 297 0.55 -6.69 11.16
CA PRO A 297 -0.25 -6.16 12.27
C PRO A 297 0.48 -5.03 12.98
N ALA A 298 -0.20 -3.92 13.20
CA ALA A 298 0.29 -2.81 14.00
C ALA A 298 0.07 -3.10 15.50
N PRO A 299 0.86 -2.49 16.41
CA PRO A 299 0.62 -2.64 17.84
C PRO A 299 -0.75 -2.07 18.20
N SER A 300 -1.58 -2.86 18.86
CA SER A 300 -2.84 -2.39 19.43
C SER A 300 -2.57 -1.40 20.55
N SER A 301 -3.33 -0.30 20.61
CA SER A 301 -3.23 0.69 21.69
C SER A 301 -4.58 1.39 21.88
N PRO A 302 -5.10 1.48 23.12
CA PRO A 302 -6.36 2.18 23.37
C PRO A 302 -6.20 3.67 23.06
N GLY A 303 -7.19 4.26 22.39
CA GLY A 303 -7.18 5.69 22.06
C GLY A 303 -6.15 6.09 21.01
N ARG A 304 -5.65 5.15 20.18
CA ARG A 304 -4.80 5.47 19.02
C ARG A 304 -5.62 6.22 17.96
N SER A 305 -5.93 7.49 18.23
CA SER A 305 -6.50 8.41 17.26
C SER A 305 -5.52 8.59 16.10
N GLY A 306 -6.03 8.79 14.89
CA GLY A 306 -5.18 8.92 13.71
C GLY A 306 -4.75 7.58 13.09
N TYR A 307 -5.42 6.46 13.41
CA TYR A 307 -5.17 5.15 12.78
C TYR A 307 -6.44 4.35 12.50
N GLY A 308 -6.41 3.56 11.43
CA GLY A 308 -7.46 2.63 11.03
C GLY A 308 -8.67 3.31 10.37
N ILE A 309 -9.80 2.60 10.32
CA ILE A 309 -11.06 3.08 9.74
C ILE A 309 -12.07 3.40 10.85
N ARG A 310 -12.77 4.54 10.72
CA ARG A 310 -13.94 4.89 11.53
C ARG A 310 -15.04 5.57 10.73
N LEU A 311 -16.28 5.46 11.21
CA LEU A 311 -17.44 6.19 10.70
C LEU A 311 -17.77 7.38 11.63
N GLU A 312 -17.92 8.56 11.04
CA GLU A 312 -18.47 9.76 11.67
C GLU A 312 -19.88 10.02 11.13
N ARG A 313 -20.88 9.81 11.99
CA ARG A 313 -22.30 10.03 11.68
C ARG A 313 -22.65 11.50 11.89
N VAL A 314 -23.24 12.12 10.87
CA VAL A 314 -23.68 13.52 10.93
C VAL A 314 -25.10 13.66 10.40
N GLU A 315 -25.94 14.41 11.09
CA GLU A 315 -27.35 14.61 10.74
C GLU A 315 -27.51 15.63 9.60
N GLY A 316 -27.13 15.23 8.39
CA GLY A 316 -27.14 16.03 7.18
C GLY A 316 -28.25 15.66 6.20
N HIS A 317 -28.54 16.57 5.28
CA HIS A 317 -29.55 16.37 4.24
C HIS A 317 -28.96 16.67 2.86
N PHE A 318 -29.07 15.71 1.94
CA PHE A 318 -28.62 15.84 0.56
C PHE A 318 -29.63 16.65 -0.28
N HIS A 319 -29.19 17.80 -0.77
CA HIS A 319 -30.02 18.72 -1.55
C HIS A 319 -30.18 18.26 -3.00
N ARG A 320 -31.24 17.51 -3.29
CA ARG A 320 -31.54 16.97 -4.63
C ARG A 320 -32.07 17.99 -5.63
N THR A 321 -32.69 19.06 -5.15
CA THR A 321 -33.29 20.12 -5.97
C THR A 321 -32.77 21.49 -5.53
N ALA A 322 -32.70 22.43 -6.47
CA ALA A 322 -32.06 23.75 -6.28
C ALA A 322 -32.77 24.68 -5.27
N ALA A 323 -33.89 24.26 -4.65
CA ALA A 323 -34.77 25.17 -3.91
C ALA A 323 -34.64 25.11 -2.38
N ARG A 324 -34.25 23.98 -1.78
CA ARG A 324 -34.32 23.78 -0.32
C ARG A 324 -32.95 23.87 0.34
N GLY A 325 -32.51 25.05 0.73
CA GLY A 325 -31.30 25.24 1.53
C GLY A 325 -31.45 26.46 2.47
N PRO A 326 -30.81 26.47 3.67
CA PRO A 326 -30.86 27.60 4.59
C PRO A 326 -30.38 28.90 3.93
N ARG A 327 -31.06 30.03 4.21
CA ARG A 327 -30.78 31.33 3.57
C ARG A 327 -29.33 31.80 3.78
N ALA A 328 -28.78 31.58 4.98
CA ALA A 328 -27.39 31.94 5.32
C ALA A 328 -26.35 31.23 4.44
N LEU A 329 -26.60 29.98 4.04
CA LEU A 329 -25.68 29.21 3.19
C LEU A 329 -25.85 29.57 1.71
N LYS A 330 -27.06 29.95 1.28
CA LYS A 330 -27.31 30.49 -0.07
C LYS A 330 -26.56 31.81 -0.31
N ASP A 331 -26.40 32.63 0.72
CA ASP A 331 -25.64 33.89 0.63
C ASP A 331 -24.13 33.63 0.44
N THR A 332 -23.64 32.45 0.82
CA THR A 332 -22.22 32.05 0.71
C THR A 332 -21.92 31.28 -0.60
N VAL A 333 -22.78 30.34 -1.00
CA VAL A 333 -22.51 29.40 -2.12
C VAL A 333 -23.33 29.75 -3.38
N GLY A 334 -24.22 30.74 -3.31
CA GLY A 334 -25.13 31.11 -4.41
C GLY A 334 -26.32 30.14 -4.58
N VAL A 335 -27.34 30.57 -5.31
CA VAL A 335 -28.64 29.86 -5.43
C VAL A 335 -28.51 28.45 -6.06
N GLY A 336 -27.50 28.22 -6.91
CA GLY A 336 -27.24 26.92 -7.54
C GLY A 336 -26.17 26.06 -6.84
N GLY A 337 -25.42 26.62 -5.89
CA GLY A 337 -24.24 25.96 -5.31
C GLY A 337 -24.55 24.83 -4.32
N LEU A 338 -25.80 24.75 -3.84
CA LEU A 338 -26.25 23.70 -2.94
C LEU A 338 -26.76 22.45 -3.67
N LEU A 339 -27.00 22.52 -4.98
CA LEU A 339 -27.54 21.40 -5.73
C LEU A 339 -26.57 20.20 -5.71
N ARG A 340 -27.09 19.02 -5.33
CA ARG A 340 -26.36 17.75 -5.22
C ARG A 340 -25.22 17.80 -4.19
N THR A 341 -25.43 18.53 -3.10
CA THR A 341 -24.49 18.62 -1.97
C THR A 341 -25.17 18.24 -0.65
N ASN A 342 -24.35 18.01 0.38
CA ASN A 342 -24.76 17.90 1.78
C ASN A 342 -23.86 18.81 2.63
N PRO A 343 -24.35 20.01 2.98
CA PRO A 343 -23.58 21.00 3.70
C PRO A 343 -23.15 20.58 5.10
N VAL A 344 -24.01 19.89 5.84
CA VAL A 344 -23.68 19.45 7.21
C VAL A 344 -22.50 18.49 7.19
N GLU A 345 -22.46 17.59 6.20
CA GLU A 345 -21.34 16.69 6.01
C GLU A 345 -20.07 17.43 5.54
N ALA A 346 -20.22 18.39 4.61
CA ALA A 346 -19.09 19.20 4.15
C ALA A 346 -18.48 20.03 5.29
N GLU A 347 -19.31 20.65 6.13
CA GLU A 347 -18.89 21.41 7.32
C GLU A 347 -18.20 20.51 8.35
N ALA A 348 -18.67 19.27 8.54
CA ALA A 348 -18.02 18.32 9.43
C ALA A 348 -16.62 17.91 8.94
N VAL A 349 -16.48 17.67 7.63
CA VAL A 349 -15.18 17.42 6.99
C VAL A 349 -14.23 18.61 7.18
N VAL A 350 -14.72 19.83 6.89
CA VAL A 350 -13.93 21.07 7.06
C VAL A 350 -13.50 21.25 8.50
N ARG A 351 -14.39 20.98 9.47
CA ARG A 351 -14.08 21.05 10.89
C ARG A 351 -12.98 20.08 11.31
N ASP A 352 -13.00 18.83 10.81
CA ASP A 352 -11.94 17.85 11.09
C ASP A 352 -10.59 18.30 10.47
N VAL A 353 -10.60 18.83 9.24
CA VAL A 353 -9.40 19.42 8.62
C VAL A 353 -8.84 20.54 9.48
N LEU A 354 -9.64 21.55 9.81
CA LEU A 354 -9.21 22.69 10.62
C LEU A 354 -8.71 22.26 12.01
N GLY A 355 -9.40 21.31 12.65
CA GLY A 355 -8.99 20.75 13.93
C GLY A 355 -7.60 20.10 13.89
N ARG A 356 -7.24 19.42 12.79
CA ARG A 356 -5.91 18.82 12.62
C ARG A 356 -4.82 19.82 12.32
N PHE A 357 -5.12 20.86 11.55
CA PHE A 357 -4.19 21.98 11.34
C PHE A 357 -3.92 22.72 12.66
N ALA A 358 -4.95 22.93 13.48
CA ALA A 358 -4.82 23.53 14.81
C ALA A 358 -4.02 22.64 15.78
N ALA A 359 -4.20 21.32 15.73
CA ALA A 359 -3.44 20.37 16.57
C ALA A 359 -1.98 20.18 16.13
N SER A 360 -1.61 20.64 14.93
CA SER A 360 -0.27 20.51 14.34
C SER A 360 0.27 21.88 13.95
N GLU A 361 0.67 22.69 14.93
CA GLU A 361 1.09 24.08 14.70
C GLU A 361 2.32 24.18 13.79
N ASP A 362 3.32 23.31 13.97
CA ASP A 362 4.61 23.39 13.29
C ASP A 362 4.70 22.60 11.98
N VAL A 363 3.75 21.71 11.70
CA VAL A 363 3.80 20.79 10.55
C VAL A 363 2.47 20.78 9.83
N VAL A 364 2.49 20.95 8.51
CA VAL A 364 1.28 20.80 7.69
C VAL A 364 0.84 19.32 7.74
N PRO A 365 -0.37 19.02 8.22
CA PRO A 365 -0.84 17.64 8.29
C PRO A 365 -1.09 17.08 6.89
N SER A 366 -0.76 15.80 6.69
CA SER A 366 -0.95 15.10 5.42
C SER A 366 -2.37 14.56 5.30
N LEU A 367 -3.25 15.32 4.63
CA LEU A 367 -4.68 15.09 4.56
C LEU A 367 -5.18 14.99 3.11
N GLY A 368 -6.13 14.10 2.86
CA GLY A 368 -6.83 14.01 1.58
C GLY A 368 -8.33 13.92 1.79
N VAL A 369 -9.08 14.85 1.21
CA VAL A 369 -10.54 14.78 1.19
C VAL A 369 -10.98 14.12 -0.11
N VAL A 370 -11.77 13.07 0.02
CA VAL A 370 -12.39 12.37 -1.10
C VAL A 370 -13.90 12.47 -1.01
N THR A 371 -14.56 12.92 -2.07
CA THR A 371 -16.03 12.98 -2.13
C THR A 371 -16.56 12.02 -3.18
N LEU A 372 -17.77 11.47 -2.98
CA LEU A 372 -18.39 10.59 -3.99
C LEU A 372 -18.88 11.34 -5.24
N ASN A 373 -19.08 12.65 -5.16
CA ASN A 373 -19.54 13.47 -6.28
C ASN A 373 -18.80 14.82 -6.38
N ALA A 374 -18.77 15.40 -7.59
CA ALA A 374 -18.05 16.64 -7.88
C ALA A 374 -18.66 17.90 -7.24
N PRO A 375 -20.00 18.09 -7.13
CA PRO A 375 -20.57 19.23 -6.42
C PRO A 375 -20.16 19.28 -4.94
N GLN A 376 -20.15 18.15 -4.24
CA GLN A 376 -19.69 18.08 -2.85
C GLN A 376 -18.20 18.45 -2.73
N ARG A 377 -17.36 18.00 -3.68
CA ARG A 377 -15.94 18.39 -3.74
C ARG A 377 -15.78 19.90 -3.80
N ALA A 378 -16.52 20.55 -4.70
CA ALA A 378 -16.49 22.00 -4.88
C ALA A 378 -16.96 22.74 -3.62
N LEU A 379 -18.02 22.24 -2.96
CA LEU A 379 -18.50 22.81 -1.70
C LEU A 379 -17.45 22.72 -0.59
N VAL A 380 -16.82 21.56 -0.40
CA VAL A 380 -15.76 21.41 0.63
C VAL A 380 -14.58 22.33 0.33
N GLU A 381 -14.13 22.38 -0.93
CA GLU A 381 -13.03 23.27 -1.33
C GLU A 381 -13.39 24.74 -1.07
N GLN A 382 -14.61 25.17 -1.40
CA GLN A 382 -15.07 26.52 -1.13
C GLN A 382 -15.08 26.81 0.38
N LEU A 383 -15.66 25.95 1.21
CA LEU A 383 -15.71 26.14 2.67
C LEU A 383 -14.31 26.19 3.31
N LEU A 384 -13.36 25.41 2.81
CA LEU A 384 -11.96 25.49 3.26
C LEU A 384 -11.32 26.84 2.90
N ARG A 385 -11.64 27.41 1.73
CA ARG A 385 -11.14 28.73 1.33
C ARG A 385 -11.81 29.85 2.14
N ASP A 386 -13.11 29.74 2.39
CA ASP A 386 -13.90 30.71 3.15
C ASP A 386 -13.52 30.73 4.65
N ALA A 387 -12.95 29.63 5.17
CA ALA A 387 -12.42 29.57 6.53
C ALA A 387 -11.25 30.56 6.77
N GLY A 388 -10.55 30.99 5.71
CA GLY A 388 -9.54 32.04 5.77
C GLY A 388 -8.26 31.68 6.52
N ASP A 389 -7.95 30.40 6.70
CA ASP A 389 -6.69 29.94 7.30
C ASP A 389 -5.58 29.89 6.23
N ASP A 390 -4.58 30.76 6.37
CA ASP A 390 -3.46 30.87 5.42
C ASP A 390 -2.71 29.55 5.22
N ARG A 391 -2.58 28.71 6.26
CA ARG A 391 -1.87 27.42 6.16
C ARG A 391 -2.67 26.41 5.35
N VAL A 392 -3.99 26.42 5.50
CA VAL A 392 -4.90 25.56 4.72
C VAL A 392 -4.92 25.99 3.26
N LEU A 393 -4.99 27.29 2.99
CA LEU A 393 -4.94 27.85 1.64
C LEU A 393 -3.62 27.49 0.94
N GLN A 394 -2.49 27.68 1.60
CA GLN A 394 -1.18 27.28 1.08
C GLN A 394 -1.10 25.77 0.80
N ALA A 395 -1.67 24.95 1.68
CA ALA A 395 -1.70 23.50 1.50
C ALA A 395 -2.60 23.06 0.34
N LEU A 396 -3.71 23.76 0.07
CA LEU A 396 -4.60 23.54 -1.07
C LEU A 396 -3.95 23.95 -2.40
N ASP A 397 -3.27 25.10 -2.41
CA ASP A 397 -2.70 25.68 -3.63
C ASP A 397 -1.30 25.12 -3.97
N GLY A 398 -0.64 24.46 -3.01
CA GLY A 398 0.71 23.88 -3.15
C GLY A 398 0.85 22.75 -4.18
N GLY A 399 -0.25 22.29 -4.79
CA GLY A 399 -0.23 21.32 -5.90
C GLY A 399 0.09 19.87 -5.51
N ALA A 400 0.19 19.00 -6.53
CA ALA A 400 0.39 17.55 -6.38
C ALA A 400 1.75 17.15 -5.77
N ASP A 401 2.72 18.07 -5.73
CA ASP A 401 4.07 17.82 -5.21
C ASP A 401 4.18 18.04 -3.69
N GLY A 402 3.13 18.55 -3.03
CA GLY A 402 3.09 18.76 -1.58
C GLY A 402 2.39 17.61 -0.82
N GLU A 403 3.03 17.07 0.22
CA GLU A 403 2.39 16.12 1.17
C GLU A 403 1.30 16.79 2.07
N GLY A 404 0.73 17.93 1.67
CA GLY A 404 -0.22 18.73 2.46
C GLY A 404 -1.66 18.24 2.33
N LEU A 405 -2.52 19.05 1.69
CA LEU A 405 -3.97 18.83 1.60
C LEU A 405 -4.42 18.69 0.14
N PHE A 406 -5.27 17.71 -0.18
CA PHE A 406 -6.01 17.70 -1.45
C PHE A 406 -7.51 17.53 -1.24
N VAL A 407 -8.32 18.00 -2.20
CA VAL A 407 -9.77 17.77 -2.24
C VAL A 407 -10.16 17.25 -3.63
N LYS A 408 -10.54 15.99 -3.72
CA LYS A 408 -10.81 15.29 -4.99
C LYS A 408 -12.12 14.51 -4.93
N ASN A 409 -12.77 14.32 -6.07
CA ASN A 409 -13.92 13.41 -6.20
C ASN A 409 -13.45 12.04 -6.68
N LEU A 410 -14.30 11.03 -6.51
CA LEU A 410 -14.04 9.62 -6.84
C LEU A 410 -13.48 9.35 -8.25
N GLU A 411 -13.78 10.20 -9.24
CA GLU A 411 -13.27 10.06 -10.62
C GLU A 411 -11.84 10.60 -10.80
N ASN A 412 -11.37 11.46 -9.91
CA ASN A 412 -10.10 12.18 -10.01
C ASN A 412 -9.07 11.77 -8.95
N VAL A 413 -9.44 10.89 -8.02
CA VAL A 413 -8.53 10.37 -6.99
C VAL A 413 -7.63 9.30 -7.62
N GLN A 414 -6.35 9.64 -7.79
CA GLN A 414 -5.37 8.73 -8.35
C GLN A 414 -3.95 9.18 -7.98
N GLY A 415 -3.06 8.21 -7.76
CA GLY A 415 -1.61 8.44 -7.54
C GLY A 415 -1.27 9.06 -6.18
N ASP A 416 -2.15 9.90 -5.63
CA ASP A 416 -1.90 10.62 -4.38
C ASP A 416 -2.23 9.77 -3.16
N GLU A 417 -1.36 9.85 -2.16
CA GLU A 417 -1.52 9.19 -0.87
C GLU A 417 -1.38 10.21 0.25
N ARG A 418 -2.09 9.99 1.37
CA ARG A 418 -2.04 10.87 2.54
C ARG A 418 -2.07 10.06 3.83
N ASP A 419 -1.59 10.64 4.91
CA ASP A 419 -1.67 10.00 6.22
C ASP A 419 -3.13 9.74 6.61
N THR A 420 -3.99 10.73 6.43
CA THR A 420 -5.43 10.62 6.69
C THR A 420 -6.24 10.90 5.43
N ILE A 421 -7.22 10.04 5.14
CA ILE A 421 -8.25 10.27 4.13
C ILE A 421 -9.59 10.53 4.81
N LEU A 422 -10.23 11.64 4.45
CA LEU A 422 -11.58 12.00 4.86
C LEU A 422 -12.53 11.72 3.70
N LEU A 423 -13.35 10.68 3.81
CA LEU A 423 -14.27 10.24 2.76
C LEU A 423 -15.68 10.77 3.05
N SER A 424 -16.18 11.68 2.22
CA SER A 424 -17.55 12.19 2.28
C SER A 424 -18.46 11.41 1.33
N THR A 425 -19.48 10.75 1.89
CA THR A 425 -20.54 10.10 1.12
C THR A 425 -21.51 11.12 0.50
N ALA A 426 -21.78 12.24 1.18
CA ALA A 426 -22.72 13.30 0.85
C ALA A 426 -24.20 12.91 0.84
N PHE A 427 -24.55 11.68 0.48
CA PHE A 427 -25.96 11.29 0.33
C PHE A 427 -26.67 11.14 1.69
N SER A 428 -27.99 11.28 1.69
CA SER A 428 -28.86 11.10 2.86
C SER A 428 -30.16 10.40 2.46
N ALA A 429 -30.96 9.95 3.43
CA ALA A 429 -32.34 9.55 3.15
C ALA A 429 -33.14 10.72 2.51
N ASP A 430 -34.18 10.38 1.75
CA ASP A 430 -35.16 11.35 1.24
C ASP A 430 -36.26 11.66 2.28
N GLU A 431 -37.24 12.48 1.91
CA GLU A 431 -38.36 12.87 2.78
C GLU A 431 -39.24 11.69 3.21
N SER A 432 -39.17 10.55 2.50
CA SER A 432 -39.87 9.32 2.86
C SER A 432 -39.06 8.42 3.79
N GLY A 433 -37.84 8.84 4.18
CA GLY A 433 -36.93 8.06 5.00
C GLY A 433 -36.19 6.97 4.22
N ARG A 434 -36.31 6.94 2.88
CA ARG A 434 -35.66 5.93 2.04
C ARG A 434 -34.36 6.49 1.47
N LEU A 435 -33.30 5.69 1.45
CA LEU A 435 -32.02 6.06 0.85
C LEU A 435 -32.01 5.70 -0.64
N PRO A 436 -31.94 6.67 -1.57
CA PRO A 436 -31.85 6.36 -2.99
C PRO A 436 -30.54 5.66 -3.34
N LEU A 437 -30.62 4.59 -4.13
CA LEU A 437 -29.45 3.80 -4.55
C LEU A 437 -28.71 4.41 -5.76
N ASN A 438 -28.74 5.74 -5.92
CA ASN A 438 -28.04 6.44 -7.01
C ASN A 438 -26.91 7.30 -6.44
N PHE A 439 -25.72 6.69 -6.35
CA PHE A 439 -24.47 7.24 -5.87
C PHE A 439 -23.55 7.73 -7.02
N GLY A 440 -24.12 8.02 -8.19
CA GLY A 440 -23.40 8.63 -9.31
C GLY A 440 -22.30 7.72 -9.90
N PRO A 441 -21.01 8.12 -9.88
CA PRO A 441 -19.92 7.34 -10.49
C PRO A 441 -19.75 5.92 -9.94
N LEU A 442 -20.30 5.64 -8.75
CA LEU A 442 -20.25 4.33 -8.12
C LEU A 442 -21.26 3.33 -8.72
N ASN A 443 -22.36 3.82 -9.31
CA ASN A 443 -23.36 2.98 -9.98
C ASN A 443 -22.90 2.50 -11.35
N ARG A 444 -21.99 3.23 -11.99
CA ARG A 444 -21.46 2.93 -13.32
C ARG A 444 -20.54 1.72 -13.28
N GLU A 445 -20.29 1.13 -14.44
CA GLU A 445 -19.28 0.08 -14.60
C GLU A 445 -17.91 0.54 -14.08
N GLY A 446 -17.20 -0.37 -13.41
CA GLY A 446 -15.94 -0.10 -12.73
C GLY A 446 -16.06 0.77 -11.47
N GLY A 447 -17.27 1.09 -11.00
CA GLY A 447 -17.50 1.88 -9.79
C GLY A 447 -16.81 1.29 -8.56
N GLU A 448 -16.77 -0.02 -8.43
CA GLU A 448 -16.05 -0.75 -7.38
C GLU A 448 -14.53 -0.51 -7.43
N ARG A 449 -13.94 -0.38 -8.62
CA ARG A 449 -12.51 -0.04 -8.76
C ARG A 449 -12.23 1.37 -8.29
N ARG A 450 -13.14 2.32 -8.56
CA ARG A 450 -13.03 3.69 -8.05
C ARG A 450 -13.07 3.73 -6.52
N LEU A 451 -14.01 2.99 -5.92
CA LEU A 451 -14.09 2.85 -4.47
C LEU A 451 -12.80 2.23 -3.90
N ASN A 452 -12.31 1.13 -4.49
CA ASN A 452 -11.04 0.50 -4.10
C ASN A 452 -9.90 1.52 -4.09
N VAL A 453 -9.80 2.32 -5.14
CA VAL A 453 -8.79 3.37 -5.24
C VAL A 453 -8.93 4.40 -4.14
N ALA A 454 -10.14 4.90 -3.87
CA ALA A 454 -10.38 5.89 -2.82
C ALA A 454 -10.01 5.39 -1.42
N VAL A 455 -10.43 4.18 -1.05
CA VAL A 455 -10.22 3.64 0.30
C VAL A 455 -8.78 3.21 0.57
N THR A 456 -7.97 3.02 -0.47
CA THR A 456 -6.55 2.59 -0.36
C THR A 456 -5.53 3.74 -0.43
N ARG A 457 -5.99 5.00 -0.43
CA ARG A 457 -5.10 6.18 -0.41
C ARG A 457 -4.55 6.54 0.97
N ALA A 458 -5.12 5.99 2.04
CA ALA A 458 -4.71 6.29 3.41
C ALA A 458 -3.48 5.47 3.85
N ARG A 459 -2.47 6.15 4.40
CA ARG A 459 -1.33 5.51 5.06
C ARG A 459 -1.66 5.14 6.51
N ARG A 460 -2.47 5.93 7.21
CA ARG A 460 -2.75 5.76 8.65
C ARG A 460 -4.23 5.66 8.97
N GLU A 461 -5.06 6.56 8.45
CA GLU A 461 -6.45 6.68 8.89
C GLU A 461 -7.43 6.95 7.75
N VAL A 462 -8.62 6.36 7.82
CA VAL A 462 -9.79 6.76 7.05
C VAL A 462 -10.91 7.17 8.00
N VAL A 463 -11.44 8.37 7.81
CA VAL A 463 -12.67 8.83 8.47
C VAL A 463 -13.75 8.93 7.40
N VAL A 464 -14.81 8.14 7.53
CA VAL A 464 -15.94 8.18 6.62
C VAL A 464 -17.04 9.05 7.23
N PHE A 465 -17.47 10.08 6.52
CA PHE A 465 -18.59 10.93 6.93
C PHE A 465 -19.86 10.46 6.23
N SER A 466 -20.92 10.23 7.00
CA SER A 466 -22.20 9.75 6.46
C SER A 466 -23.39 10.37 7.18
N SER A 467 -24.43 10.70 6.40
CA SER A 467 -25.73 11.16 6.90
C SER A 467 -26.82 10.10 6.89
N PHE A 468 -26.44 8.83 6.87
CA PHE A 468 -27.35 7.70 7.01
C PHE A 468 -26.66 6.57 7.79
N ASP A 469 -27.46 5.69 8.40
CA ASP A 469 -26.93 4.47 8.98
C ASP A 469 -26.55 3.51 7.85
N PRO A 470 -25.40 2.80 7.93
CA PRO A 470 -25.05 1.80 6.92
C PRO A 470 -26.24 0.87 6.64
N GLY A 471 -26.98 0.48 7.70
CA GLY A 471 -28.25 -0.24 7.74
C GLY A 471 -29.28 0.16 6.68
N ASP A 472 -29.42 1.45 6.44
CA ASP A 472 -30.43 2.04 5.55
C ASP A 472 -30.07 1.88 4.06
N LEU A 473 -28.81 1.53 3.76
CA LEU A 473 -28.36 1.22 2.41
C LEU A 473 -28.72 -0.24 2.08
N HIS A 474 -29.91 -0.43 1.51
CA HIS A 474 -30.45 -1.70 1.01
C HIS A 474 -29.71 -2.18 -0.25
N ALA A 475 -28.43 -2.53 -0.09
CA ALA A 475 -27.56 -2.95 -1.20
C ALA A 475 -27.94 -4.32 -1.81
N ASP A 476 -28.82 -5.06 -1.16
CA ASP A 476 -29.46 -6.28 -1.66
C ASP A 476 -30.45 -6.00 -2.80
N GLU A 477 -31.03 -4.80 -2.84
CA GLU A 477 -31.96 -4.37 -3.89
C GLU A 477 -31.28 -3.91 -5.20
N THR A 478 -29.94 -3.88 -5.25
CA THR A 478 -29.17 -3.47 -6.44
C THR A 478 -28.25 -4.56 -6.97
N THR A 479 -27.97 -4.51 -8.27
CA THR A 479 -26.94 -5.34 -8.91
C THR A 479 -25.56 -4.69 -8.89
N SER A 480 -25.46 -3.39 -8.57
CA SER A 480 -24.19 -2.65 -8.57
C SER A 480 -23.23 -3.20 -7.52
N VAL A 481 -22.08 -3.71 -7.97
CA VAL A 481 -20.98 -4.18 -7.10
C VAL A 481 -20.42 -3.02 -6.27
N GLY A 482 -20.29 -1.84 -6.87
CA GLY A 482 -19.81 -0.63 -6.19
C GLY A 482 -20.64 -0.27 -4.96
N ILE A 483 -21.97 -0.32 -5.06
CA ILE A 483 -22.87 -0.04 -3.91
C ILE A 483 -22.76 -1.11 -2.83
N LYS A 484 -22.71 -2.39 -3.23
CA LYS A 484 -22.51 -3.49 -2.27
C LYS A 484 -21.19 -3.35 -1.51
N HIS A 485 -20.14 -2.94 -2.21
CA HIS A 485 -18.84 -2.69 -1.58
C HIS A 485 -18.87 -1.46 -0.68
N LEU A 486 -19.53 -0.37 -1.07
CA LEU A 486 -19.72 0.80 -0.20
C LEU A 486 -20.46 0.41 1.08
N ARG A 487 -21.53 -0.40 0.99
CA ARG A 487 -22.25 -0.91 2.16
C ARG A 487 -21.31 -1.67 3.10
N GLY A 488 -20.60 -2.67 2.57
CA GLY A 488 -19.67 -3.46 3.38
C GLY A 488 -18.55 -2.63 4.01
N TYR A 489 -18.05 -1.61 3.30
CA TYR A 489 -17.04 -0.70 3.82
C TYR A 489 -17.58 0.22 4.93
N LEU A 490 -18.82 0.69 4.80
CA LEU A 490 -19.50 1.48 5.83
C LEU A 490 -19.78 0.64 7.09
N ASP A 491 -20.17 -0.62 6.94
CA ASP A 491 -20.33 -1.55 8.09
C ASP A 491 -18.99 -1.77 8.81
N LEU A 492 -17.89 -1.91 8.07
CA LEU A 492 -16.54 -2.01 8.64
C LEU A 492 -16.15 -0.72 9.38
N ALA A 493 -16.41 0.45 8.78
CA ALA A 493 -16.13 1.74 9.39
C ALA A 493 -16.96 1.97 10.67
N ALA A 494 -18.22 1.52 10.69
CA ALA A 494 -19.10 1.59 11.85
C ALA A 494 -18.66 0.65 12.99
N ALA A 495 -18.15 -0.54 12.65
CA ALA A 495 -17.57 -1.46 13.63
C ALA A 495 -16.24 -0.94 14.22
N GLY A 496 -15.53 -0.09 13.47
CA GLY A 496 -14.26 0.50 13.86
C GLY A 496 -13.08 -0.47 13.78
N SER A 497 -11.88 0.04 14.06
CA SER A 497 -10.60 -0.70 13.95
C SER A 497 -10.31 -1.63 15.12
N ALA A 498 -11.31 -1.99 15.93
CA ALA A 498 -11.11 -2.85 17.08
C ALA A 498 -10.65 -4.25 16.61
N PRO A 499 -9.45 -4.72 16.99
CA PRO A 499 -9.09 -6.11 16.79
C PRO A 499 -10.06 -6.96 17.61
N ARG A 500 -10.95 -7.71 16.95
CA ARG A 500 -11.74 -8.74 17.62
C ARG A 500 -10.80 -9.87 18.02
N ALA A 501 -10.17 -9.74 19.19
CA ALA A 501 -9.58 -10.86 19.89
C ALA A 501 -10.71 -11.86 20.24
N GLY A 502 -10.73 -13.01 19.56
CA GLY A 502 -11.51 -14.18 19.98
C GLY A 502 -13.04 -14.15 19.77
N ALA A 503 -13.64 -13.14 19.15
CA ALA A 503 -15.08 -13.18 18.83
C ALA A 503 -15.34 -13.94 17.53
N ALA A 504 -15.94 -15.13 17.64
CA ALA A 504 -16.54 -15.81 16.50
C ALA A 504 -17.49 -14.82 15.77
N PRO A 505 -17.37 -14.63 14.44
CA PRO A 505 -18.30 -13.79 13.71
C PRO A 505 -19.71 -14.38 13.84
N SER A 506 -20.68 -13.51 14.12
CA SER A 506 -22.10 -13.88 14.19
C SER A 506 -22.53 -14.56 12.87
N PRO A 507 -23.26 -15.68 12.91
CA PRO A 507 -23.68 -16.40 11.72
C PRO A 507 -24.77 -15.58 11.00
N GLY A 508 -24.37 -14.73 10.07
CA GLY A 508 -25.36 -13.91 9.34
C GLY A 508 -24.83 -13.09 8.16
N SER A 509 -23.53 -12.88 8.01
CA SER A 509 -22.96 -12.20 6.84
C SER A 509 -22.37 -13.25 5.89
N GLY A 510 -22.91 -13.32 4.67
CA GLY A 510 -22.63 -14.32 3.62
C GLY A 510 -21.21 -14.35 3.04
N ALA A 511 -20.19 -13.97 3.81
CA ALA A 511 -18.80 -14.23 3.47
C ALA A 511 -18.46 -15.68 3.84
N ALA A 512 -18.83 -16.63 2.98
CA ALA A 512 -18.33 -18.00 2.98
C ALA A 512 -16.84 -18.08 2.57
N GLY A 513 -16.01 -17.18 3.10
CA GLY A 513 -14.57 -17.31 3.10
C GLY A 513 -14.21 -18.43 4.07
N ARG A 514 -13.77 -19.56 3.50
CA ARG A 514 -13.18 -20.71 4.21
C ARG A 514 -12.63 -20.31 5.57
N ARG A 515 -13.29 -20.75 6.65
CA ARG A 515 -12.56 -21.16 7.86
C ARG A 515 -11.55 -22.20 7.40
N LEU A 516 -10.35 -21.78 7.01
CA LEU A 516 -9.19 -22.61 7.33
C LEU A 516 -9.28 -22.74 8.83
N LEU A 517 -9.76 -23.89 9.30
CA LEU A 517 -9.62 -24.32 10.68
C LEU A 517 -8.18 -23.96 11.05
N SER A 518 -7.97 -22.91 11.85
CA SER A 518 -6.64 -22.57 12.34
C SER A 518 -6.17 -23.83 13.02
N VAL A 519 -5.25 -24.55 12.37
CA VAL A 519 -4.68 -25.77 12.93
C VAL A 519 -4.06 -25.30 14.22
N VAL A 520 -4.60 -25.75 15.36
CA VAL A 520 -4.13 -25.32 16.67
C VAL A 520 -2.65 -25.61 16.75
N ASP A 521 -1.84 -24.56 16.67
CA ASP A 521 -0.41 -24.66 16.84
C ASP A 521 -0.15 -24.86 18.33
N ARG A 522 0.09 -26.12 18.71
CA ARG A 522 0.35 -26.49 20.11
C ARG A 522 1.62 -25.84 20.66
N HIS A 523 2.62 -25.57 19.82
CA HIS A 523 3.82 -24.87 20.25
C HIS A 523 3.47 -23.43 20.64
N ARG A 524 2.71 -22.74 19.80
CA ARG A 524 2.21 -21.39 20.10
C ARG A 524 1.39 -21.32 21.39
N GLU A 525 0.45 -22.24 21.59
CA GLU A 525 -0.36 -22.28 22.81
C GLU A 525 0.48 -22.58 24.05
N GLN A 526 1.49 -23.47 23.95
CA GLN A 526 2.40 -23.72 25.07
C GLN A 526 3.21 -22.48 25.48
N VAL A 527 3.71 -21.71 24.52
CA VAL A 527 4.40 -20.44 24.81
C VAL A 527 3.42 -19.43 25.41
N ALA A 528 2.21 -19.33 24.85
CA ALA A 528 1.17 -18.42 25.33
C ALA A 528 0.77 -18.72 26.77
N ASP A 529 0.48 -19.97 27.08
CA ASP A 529 0.11 -20.41 28.43
C ASP A 529 1.26 -20.23 29.42
N GLY A 530 2.50 -20.46 28.98
CA GLY A 530 3.69 -20.15 29.75
C GLY A 530 3.75 -18.68 30.18
N LEU A 531 3.53 -17.76 29.25
CA LEU A 531 3.51 -16.31 29.54
C LEU A 531 2.29 -15.90 30.38
N ARG A 532 1.10 -16.46 30.10
CA ARG A 532 -0.12 -16.23 30.90
C ARG A 532 0.06 -16.66 32.35
N SER A 533 0.74 -17.78 32.59
CA SER A 533 1.04 -18.26 33.94
C SER A 533 1.92 -17.30 34.76
N ARG A 534 2.60 -16.37 34.08
CA ARG A 534 3.42 -15.30 34.70
C ARG A 534 2.69 -13.97 34.85
N GLY A 535 1.37 -13.97 34.63
CA GLY A 535 0.53 -12.79 34.81
C GLY A 535 0.59 -11.80 33.64
N LEU A 536 1.02 -12.24 32.46
CA LEU A 536 0.95 -11.43 31.23
C LEU A 536 -0.35 -11.72 30.47
N THR A 537 -0.87 -10.72 29.76
CA THR A 537 -1.99 -10.89 28.83
C THR A 537 -1.43 -11.27 27.46
N VAL A 538 -1.93 -12.35 26.86
CA VAL A 538 -1.40 -12.88 25.60
C VAL A 538 -2.51 -13.19 24.60
N CYS A 539 -2.44 -12.52 23.45
CA CYS A 539 -3.25 -12.79 22.27
C CYS A 539 -2.43 -13.63 21.28
N THR A 540 -3.03 -14.67 20.70
CA THR A 540 -2.37 -15.53 19.70
C THR A 540 -2.90 -15.25 18.29
N ASP A 541 -2.08 -15.55 17.28
CA ASP A 541 -2.51 -15.57 15.86
C ASP A 541 -3.02 -14.21 15.33
N VAL A 542 -2.38 -13.12 15.77
CA VAL A 542 -2.86 -11.75 15.55
C VAL A 542 -2.52 -11.29 14.13
N GLY A 543 -3.54 -10.89 13.38
CA GLY A 543 -3.41 -10.26 12.06
C GLY A 543 -4.64 -10.42 11.18
N LEU A 544 -4.72 -9.64 10.09
CA LEU A 544 -5.85 -9.70 9.14
C LEU A 544 -5.49 -10.36 7.80
N SER A 545 -4.24 -10.80 7.60
CA SER A 545 -3.76 -11.44 6.36
C SER A 545 -3.12 -12.82 6.60
N GLU A 546 -2.38 -13.31 5.60
CA GLU A 546 -1.55 -14.52 5.68
C GLU A 546 -0.42 -14.36 6.72
N PHE A 547 0.19 -13.18 6.80
CA PHE A 547 1.16 -12.90 7.85
C PHE A 547 0.42 -12.57 9.15
N ARG A 548 0.74 -13.34 10.20
CA ARG A 548 0.23 -13.16 11.55
C ARG A 548 1.39 -13.12 12.52
N ILE A 549 1.27 -12.29 13.55
CA ILE A 549 2.15 -12.32 14.70
C ILE A 549 1.69 -13.46 15.60
N ASP A 550 2.58 -14.39 15.90
CA ASP A 550 2.23 -15.60 16.64
C ASP A 550 1.71 -15.28 18.03
N LEU A 551 2.38 -14.39 18.77
CA LEU A 551 1.90 -13.90 20.05
C LEU A 551 2.07 -12.40 20.20
N VAL A 552 1.06 -11.74 20.73
CA VAL A 552 1.09 -10.34 21.17
C VAL A 552 0.92 -10.30 22.67
N VAL A 553 1.88 -9.67 23.35
CA VAL A 553 1.94 -9.59 24.81
C VAL A 553 1.58 -8.17 25.25
N SER A 554 0.71 -8.10 26.25
CA SER A 554 0.31 -6.89 26.99
C SER A 554 0.24 -7.20 28.49
N PHE A 555 -0.11 -6.20 29.30
CA PHE A 555 -0.24 -6.37 30.75
C PHE A 555 -1.71 -6.37 31.20
N PRO A 556 -2.08 -7.03 32.30
CA PRO A 556 -3.47 -7.12 32.75
C PRO A 556 -4.14 -5.77 33.06
N ASP A 557 -3.36 -4.77 33.49
CA ASP A 557 -3.84 -3.43 33.82
C ASP A 557 -4.01 -2.53 32.58
N ASP A 558 -3.39 -2.89 31.46
CA ASP A 558 -3.61 -2.27 30.14
C ASP A 558 -3.56 -3.36 29.05
N PRO A 559 -4.63 -4.19 28.94
CA PRO A 559 -4.62 -5.36 28.07
C PRO A 559 -4.68 -5.00 26.59
N VAL A 560 -5.08 -3.78 26.25
CA VAL A 560 -5.22 -3.28 24.87
C VAL A 560 -3.88 -2.80 24.32
N ARG A 561 -2.97 -2.31 25.18
CA ARG A 561 -1.65 -1.83 24.77
C ARG A 561 -0.66 -2.96 24.59
N ALA A 562 -0.40 -3.30 23.33
CA ALA A 562 0.62 -4.28 22.97
C ALA A 562 2.03 -3.73 23.23
N VAL A 563 2.85 -4.48 23.96
CA VAL A 563 4.24 -4.11 24.28
C VAL A 563 5.28 -4.96 23.57
N LEU A 564 4.92 -6.19 23.19
CA LEU A 564 5.85 -7.14 22.59
C LEU A 564 5.13 -8.01 21.56
N ALA A 565 5.69 -8.07 20.35
CA ALA A 565 5.35 -9.08 19.35
C ALA A 565 6.34 -10.24 19.45
N VAL A 566 5.84 -11.47 19.45
CA VAL A 566 6.63 -12.69 19.45
C VAL A 566 6.37 -13.45 18.15
N LEU A 567 7.46 -13.77 17.44
CA LEU A 567 7.46 -14.57 16.22
C LEU A 567 8.02 -15.97 16.52
N LEU A 568 7.38 -16.99 15.97
CA LEU A 568 7.81 -18.39 16.08
C LEU A 568 8.34 -18.91 14.74
N ASP A 569 9.14 -19.96 14.79
CA ASP A 569 9.68 -20.70 13.64
C ASP A 569 8.78 -21.89 13.23
N GLY A 570 7.46 -21.70 13.34
CA GLY A 570 6.47 -22.72 13.01
C GLY A 570 6.33 -23.02 11.50
N PRO A 571 5.39 -23.90 11.11
CA PRO A 571 5.18 -24.29 9.71
C PRO A 571 4.94 -23.10 8.76
N ALA A 572 4.23 -22.06 9.22
CA ALA A 572 3.98 -20.85 8.43
C ALA A 572 5.27 -20.06 8.15
N TRP A 573 6.18 -19.95 9.12
CA TRP A 573 7.51 -19.38 8.91
C TRP A 573 8.32 -20.24 7.94
N ALA A 574 8.31 -21.57 8.13
CA ALA A 574 9.07 -22.50 7.29
C ALA A 574 8.60 -22.54 5.81
N ALA A 575 7.33 -22.27 5.55
CA ALA A 575 6.75 -22.26 4.21
C ALA A 575 7.16 -21.05 3.34
N ARG A 576 7.66 -19.98 3.97
CA ARG A 576 8.11 -18.77 3.26
C ARG A 576 9.40 -19.07 2.47
N ARG A 577 9.41 -18.68 1.19
CA ARG A 577 10.43 -19.14 0.22
C ARG A 577 11.80 -18.50 0.42
N THR A 578 11.85 -17.19 0.68
CA THR A 578 13.12 -16.47 0.78
C THR A 578 13.54 -16.25 2.23
N VAL A 579 14.85 -16.09 2.48
CA VAL A 579 15.36 -15.71 3.81
C VAL A 579 14.93 -14.28 4.17
N ALA A 580 14.84 -13.40 3.17
CA ALA A 580 14.35 -12.04 3.36
C ALA A 580 12.90 -12.03 3.89
N ASP A 581 11.99 -12.79 3.28
CA ASP A 581 10.59 -12.90 3.72
C ASP A 581 10.44 -13.58 5.10
N ARG A 582 11.34 -14.53 5.41
CA ARG A 582 11.31 -15.26 6.68
C ARG A 582 11.79 -14.43 7.85
N ASP A 583 12.98 -13.86 7.72
CA ASP A 583 13.77 -13.45 8.88
C ASP A 583 14.13 -11.97 8.90
N GLY A 584 14.25 -11.32 7.73
CA GLY A 584 14.60 -9.90 7.61
C GLY A 584 13.37 -9.01 7.59
N LEU A 585 12.58 -9.12 6.53
CA LEU A 585 11.45 -8.24 6.23
C LEU A 585 10.46 -8.10 7.39
N PRO A 586 10.00 -9.18 8.07
CA PRO A 586 9.03 -9.02 9.15
C PRO A 586 9.53 -8.14 10.30
N VAL A 587 10.77 -8.36 10.74
CA VAL A 587 11.35 -7.58 11.84
C VAL A 587 11.55 -6.13 11.43
N ASP A 588 12.10 -5.90 10.24
CA ASP A 588 12.34 -4.56 9.75
C ASP A 588 11.03 -3.77 9.61
N VAL A 589 9.96 -4.38 9.09
CA VAL A 589 8.65 -3.71 8.94
C VAL A 589 7.99 -3.47 10.30
N LEU A 590 7.94 -4.48 11.18
CA LEU A 590 7.31 -4.35 12.49
C LEU A 590 7.99 -3.26 13.34
N VAL A 591 9.34 -3.22 13.34
CA VAL A 591 10.11 -2.26 14.13
C VAL A 591 10.20 -0.89 13.45
N ARG A 592 10.68 -0.82 12.20
CA ARG A 592 10.98 0.45 11.53
C ARG A 592 9.73 1.14 10.99
N SER A 593 8.76 0.41 10.47
CA SER A 593 7.58 1.01 9.83
C SER A 593 6.40 1.12 10.78
N LEU A 594 6.09 0.04 11.52
CA LEU A 594 4.91 -0.03 12.40
C LEU A 594 5.19 0.36 13.85
N ARG A 595 6.46 0.59 14.20
CA ARG A 595 6.89 1.07 15.52
C ARG A 595 6.47 0.16 16.66
N TRP A 596 6.53 -1.15 16.45
CA TRP A 596 6.40 -2.11 17.54
C TRP A 596 7.47 -1.81 18.62
N PRO A 597 7.08 -1.69 19.90
CA PRO A 597 8.04 -1.36 20.95
C PRO A 597 9.15 -2.41 21.10
N ALA A 598 8.79 -3.69 20.97
CA ALA A 598 9.74 -4.79 20.89
C ALA A 598 9.19 -5.90 19.99
N VAL A 599 10.12 -6.61 19.32
CA VAL A 599 9.84 -7.81 18.52
C VAL A 599 10.86 -8.87 18.89
N GLU A 600 10.39 -10.00 19.42
CA GLU A 600 11.22 -11.13 19.83
C GLU A 600 10.93 -12.35 18.98
N ARG A 601 11.93 -13.23 18.88
CA ARG A 601 11.79 -14.51 18.18
C ARG A 601 12.05 -15.69 19.10
N VAL A 602 11.18 -16.69 19.05
CA VAL A 602 11.36 -17.95 19.75
C VAL A 602 11.58 -19.05 18.73
N TRP A 603 12.75 -19.68 18.84
CA TRP A 603 13.12 -20.84 18.06
C TRP A 603 12.66 -22.11 18.79
N LEU A 604 11.98 -23.01 18.09
CA LEU A 604 11.47 -24.27 18.62
C LEU A 604 12.56 -25.11 19.31
N PRO A 605 13.82 -25.21 18.81
CA PRO A 605 14.87 -25.93 19.52
C PRO A 605 15.20 -25.31 20.89
N ALA A 606 15.20 -23.98 20.99
CA ALA A 606 15.42 -23.27 22.25
C ALA A 606 14.24 -23.48 23.21
N TRP A 607 13.01 -23.46 22.70
CA TRP A 607 11.82 -23.79 23.48
C TRP A 607 11.87 -25.22 24.03
N LEU A 608 12.24 -26.21 23.21
CA LEU A 608 12.31 -27.61 23.62
C LEU A 608 13.42 -27.90 24.63
N SER A 609 14.52 -27.13 24.60
CA SER A 609 15.65 -27.29 25.50
C SER A 609 15.41 -26.61 26.84
N THR A 610 15.08 -25.31 26.83
CA THR A 610 14.98 -24.48 28.04
C THR A 610 13.77 -23.53 27.98
N PRO A 611 12.52 -24.02 28.13
CA PRO A 611 11.33 -23.18 28.07
C PRO A 611 11.34 -22.06 29.13
N GLY A 612 11.81 -22.36 30.35
CA GLY A 612 11.90 -21.38 31.44
C GLY A 612 12.75 -20.17 31.07
N VAL A 613 13.94 -20.39 30.50
CA VAL A 613 14.86 -19.32 30.06
C VAL A 613 14.24 -18.48 28.94
N VAL A 614 13.52 -19.12 28.01
CA VAL A 614 12.81 -18.41 26.94
C VAL A 614 11.75 -17.48 27.54
N LEU A 615 10.91 -18.00 28.44
CA LEU A 615 9.88 -17.21 29.08
C LEU A 615 10.48 -16.07 29.93
N ASP A 616 11.58 -16.31 30.64
CA ASP A 616 12.25 -15.30 31.48
C ASP A 616 12.72 -14.13 30.62
N ARG A 617 13.34 -14.42 29.48
CA ARG A 617 13.77 -13.42 28.51
C ARG A 617 12.60 -12.60 27.94
N LEU A 618 11.52 -13.26 27.53
CA LEU A 618 10.35 -12.57 26.97
C LEU A 618 9.68 -11.65 27.98
N GLU A 619 9.59 -12.09 29.23
CA GLU A 619 9.06 -11.31 30.33
C GLU A 619 9.96 -10.10 30.66
N GLU A 620 11.28 -10.30 30.71
CA GLU A 620 12.26 -9.23 30.91
C GLU A 620 12.12 -8.14 29.85
N VAL A 621 12.03 -8.51 28.57
CA VAL A 621 11.82 -7.56 27.46
C VAL A 621 10.49 -6.83 27.59
N ALA A 622 9.39 -7.54 27.88
CA ALA A 622 8.08 -6.93 28.05
C ALA A 622 8.05 -5.91 29.21
N ARG A 623 8.73 -6.23 30.33
CA ARG A 623 8.86 -5.34 31.50
C ARG A 623 9.77 -4.15 31.21
N ALA A 624 10.89 -4.34 30.52
CA ALA A 624 11.80 -3.25 30.15
C ALA A 624 11.08 -2.20 29.30
N VAL A 625 10.35 -2.63 28.27
CA VAL A 625 9.52 -1.74 27.44
C VAL A 625 8.52 -0.97 28.28
N ARG A 626 7.85 -1.61 29.24
CA ARG A 626 6.88 -0.96 30.12
C ARG A 626 7.54 0.15 30.97
N VAL A 627 8.72 -0.10 31.51
CA VAL A 627 9.46 0.87 32.34
C VAL A 627 9.85 2.10 31.53
N ASP A 628 10.47 1.92 30.36
CA ASP A 628 10.90 3.03 29.49
C ASP A 628 9.75 3.97 29.15
N HIS A 629 8.55 3.42 28.92
CA HIS A 629 7.35 4.21 28.66
C HIS A 629 6.80 4.91 29.90
N THR A 630 6.81 4.28 31.07
CA THR A 630 6.40 4.97 32.32
C THR A 630 7.34 6.13 32.65
N SER A 631 8.65 5.97 32.41
CA SER A 631 9.63 7.04 32.60
C SER A 631 9.46 8.19 31.59
N SER A 632 9.19 7.89 30.31
CA SER A 632 8.93 8.93 29.30
C SER A 632 7.64 9.71 29.57
N THR A 633 6.60 9.04 30.07
CA THR A 633 5.31 9.69 30.38
C THR A 633 5.41 10.59 31.62
N THR A 634 6.24 10.19 32.60
CA THR A 634 6.44 10.98 33.84
C THR A 634 7.40 12.16 33.65
N SER A 635 8.31 12.11 32.67
CA SER A 635 9.19 13.23 32.32
C SER A 635 8.51 14.33 31.49
N THR A 636 7.29 14.10 30.99
CA THR A 636 6.59 15.08 30.12
C THR A 636 5.85 16.18 30.92
N THR A 637 5.84 16.13 32.26
CA THR A 637 5.24 17.18 33.13
C THR A 637 6.22 18.10 33.84
N SER A 638 7.53 18.01 33.55
CA SER A 638 8.50 18.96 34.10
C SER A 638 9.80 18.92 33.31
N THR A 639 9.89 19.69 32.23
CA THR A 639 11.19 20.18 31.75
C THR A 639 11.00 21.54 31.06
N THR A 640 11.23 22.60 31.83
CA THR A 640 11.59 23.92 31.30
C THR A 640 12.85 23.75 30.44
N VAL A 641 12.73 24.03 29.15
CA VAL A 641 13.83 24.01 28.19
C VAL A 641 14.86 25.09 28.58
N PRO A 642 16.13 24.74 28.87
CA PRO A 642 17.21 25.72 28.85
C PRO A 642 17.58 26.00 27.38
N GLY A 643 17.63 27.27 27.02
CA GLY A 643 17.92 27.73 25.65
C GLY A 643 19.25 27.19 25.08
N PRO A 644 19.38 27.14 23.75
CA PRO A 644 20.52 26.53 23.08
C PRO A 644 21.80 27.31 23.40
N ARG A 645 22.75 26.65 24.08
CA ARG A 645 24.15 27.06 24.08
C ARG A 645 24.73 26.74 22.71
N SER A 646 25.20 27.78 22.05
CA SER A 646 26.01 27.76 20.84
C SER A 646 27.23 26.83 21.00
N ALA A 647 27.28 25.79 20.17
CA ALA A 647 28.48 25.03 19.91
C ALA A 647 28.96 25.36 18.49
N ASP A 648 30.15 25.96 18.43
CA ASP A 648 30.87 26.31 17.22
C ASP A 648 31.11 25.08 16.34
N PHE A 649 30.47 25.06 15.16
CA PHE A 649 30.93 24.24 14.04
C PHE A 649 31.97 25.04 13.24
N ALA A 650 33.23 24.71 13.45
CA ALA A 650 34.34 25.14 12.61
C ALA A 650 34.07 24.75 11.15
N ARG A 651 33.83 25.75 10.29
CA ARG A 651 33.79 25.60 8.84
C ARG A 651 35.20 25.27 8.34
N SER A 652 35.42 24.06 7.85
CA SER A 652 36.57 23.75 7.00
C SER A 652 36.41 24.47 5.65
N GLN A 653 37.24 25.48 5.40
CA GLN A 653 37.35 26.13 4.10
C GLN A 653 38.01 25.20 3.07
N PRO A 654 37.60 25.22 1.79
CA PRO A 654 38.35 24.57 0.72
C PRO A 654 39.63 25.36 0.42
N GLY A 655 40.75 24.65 0.39
CA GLY A 655 42.09 25.19 0.19
C GLY A 655 42.25 25.95 -1.13
N ARG A 656 42.72 27.19 -0.99
CA ARG A 656 43.13 28.09 -2.07
C ARG A 656 44.48 27.62 -2.61
N ILE A 657 44.50 27.06 -3.82
CA ILE A 657 45.74 26.77 -4.56
C ILE A 657 46.40 28.10 -4.93
N VAL A 658 47.49 28.44 -4.24
CA VAL A 658 48.37 29.56 -4.57
C VAL A 658 49.37 29.06 -5.62
N ARG A 659 49.24 29.54 -6.86
CA ARG A 659 50.36 29.52 -7.82
C ARG A 659 51.44 30.47 -7.32
N ARG A 660 52.65 29.97 -7.07
CA ARG A 660 53.88 30.78 -7.00
C ARG A 660 54.55 30.82 -8.38
N PRO A 661 55.22 31.93 -8.74
CA PRO A 661 55.74 32.15 -10.07
C PRO A 661 57.15 31.58 -10.24
N SER A 662 57.39 31.02 -11.42
CA SER A 662 58.65 31.02 -12.15
C SER A 662 58.32 30.83 -13.62
#